data_AF-A0A378I8E5-F1
#
_entry.id   AF-A0A378I8E5-F1
#
_cell.length_a   1.000
_cell.length_b   1.000
_cell.length_c   1.000
_cell.angle_alpha   90.00
_cell.angle_beta   90.00
_cell.angle_gamma   90.00
#
_symmetry.space_group_name_H-M   'P 1'
#
loop_
_entity.id
_entity.type
_entity.pdbx_description
1 polymer ?
#
loop_
_entity_poly.entity_id
_entity_poly.type
_entity_poly.pdbx_seq_one_letter_code
_entity_poly.pdbx_strand_id
1 'polypeptide(L)'
;MTPLFPEDGEHLTMKQGDTGDCYLIASIDCIYNSSKEGRERFKSMFHMLENGDVEVWIKRTAQSANLKPEMISVNYEHRIEQVTRDEAYDVITVGKDYLATIDQSTEGVESNSLAVKIIERLSSYYYANNWKYKPNVETSISAHNTSGRHTTTSTHFVAALLDLHAHDIEQIGNDKIIALKARWPEAPVYISLDYGQLNAQGHYHGRHGLRLDRIIPNDSIPGKFDYILVNPWNNLGTETVNDIERRNTRFCLFSKDEASNKLTWLIVNNSTVEDGQYIFANEQLKQVLSTLQQQKIEINGTLLENIVRLHKTAPGLFAIFPQLLANPPQRNAILMCLKSPSATVFDDRYQKMKQNYPVIREKANVAPAAEPARGANNPIPRKPGFEEALELAIREKAKQPGFADTARETVEQGLITYYFQGRFINLTAAGGLRSKFTQGEFTEKTIAASRVNNKLLPGGLFLTMSGNVSGLTSHGKTMLQGDYPVSRELYQQTISEYQNSNTDELLVGLYNLSLINPSTAEKFLKYAKEDLLAGRDLSEVIARQKTGPAKDWLGRQLLHNTPQPDPGIRRIADFKARLDSFPVEYDAFEEQKYNDRLAALERFAADFKRNYAHELSSSSLAQIDELVGEKKQALKKSVQTYLLAEAVLKTAAEKINYINTKFITHKVLRTIRPDKELRKANASKILNDPTVIQAERFLGYEPGESPIIKGAKQAFFEKIDAESSKQVQYLKRRAQNLVAPKIAAIHAFHYNFAGCTDLVQVQKREKAIQGQIDILVEHDAASREAANIEGALGFSRPLSKAYHEKLKEIRASARAAENNIKNESSRVIDRIITRLRNFPINFTGCKSEKEIEARREELEKQLQTIIQTPAYRNAVANGASNVQQVNNILSNQQRAIEQKSVAAIVSIRKAAAPQILASIDLKKYMDNLEDKVKRMEKDALTKPDYKIPSKKARQMYNSLEHNRRKFLEGELSVQGFKLACKTAVDIAMPDLKIHRGCKEAVYKVLNRVISIVTFGISAAITYGLTGRYNMFTPKTESEGKALDVDKAIQNIKPR
;
A
#
# COMPACT_ATOMS: atom_id res chain seq x y z
N MET A 1 2.51 -1.47 -34.95
CA MET A 1 2.89 -0.86 -33.67
C MET A 1 2.51 -1.81 -32.56
N THR A 2 3.26 -1.83 -31.46
CA THR A 2 2.88 -2.53 -30.23
C THR A 2 1.51 -2.03 -29.76
N PRO A 3 0.61 -2.93 -29.30
CA PRO A 3 -0.69 -2.51 -28.81
C PRO A 3 -0.55 -1.64 -27.54
N LEU A 4 -1.58 -0.84 -27.25
CA LEU A 4 -1.57 0.03 -26.06
C LEU A 4 -1.40 -0.79 -24.78
N PHE A 5 -2.07 -1.93 -24.69
CA PHE A 5 -1.93 -2.92 -23.63
C PHE A 5 -1.87 -4.34 -24.23
N PRO A 6 -1.31 -5.32 -23.50
CA PRO A 6 -1.40 -6.74 -23.84
C PRO A 6 -2.85 -7.23 -23.87
N GLU A 7 -3.09 -8.43 -24.40
CA GLU A 7 -4.43 -9.03 -24.38
C GLU A 7 -4.95 -9.19 -22.95
N ASP A 8 -6.28 -9.24 -22.79
CA ASP A 8 -6.89 -9.35 -21.47
C ASP A 8 -6.46 -10.64 -20.77
N GLY A 9 -5.88 -10.47 -19.58
CA GLY A 9 -5.30 -11.56 -18.79
C GLY A 9 -3.79 -11.75 -18.97
N GLU A 10 -3.18 -11.23 -20.05
CA GLU A 10 -1.74 -11.34 -20.24
C GLU A 10 -0.93 -10.45 -19.30
N HIS A 11 0.29 -10.87 -18.99
CA HIS A 11 1.23 -10.07 -18.22
C HIS A 11 1.90 -9.01 -19.08
N LEU A 12 2.17 -7.88 -18.44
CA LEU A 12 2.96 -6.82 -19.03
C LEU A 12 4.43 -7.23 -18.95
N THR A 13 5.10 -7.30 -20.09
CA THR A 13 6.52 -7.64 -20.18
C THR A 13 7.35 -6.37 -20.32
N MET A 14 8.45 -6.29 -19.58
CA MET A 14 9.33 -5.13 -19.53
C MET A 14 10.78 -5.56 -19.40
N LYS A 15 11.63 -4.87 -20.14
CA LYS A 15 13.07 -4.91 -20.01
C LYS A 15 13.55 -3.45 -20.00
N GLN A 16 14.06 -3.02 -18.85
CA GLN A 16 14.54 -1.66 -18.65
C GLN A 16 15.70 -1.33 -19.60
N GLY A 17 15.71 -0.11 -20.12
CA GLY A 17 16.84 0.44 -20.88
C GLY A 17 18.00 0.89 -19.98
N ASP A 18 18.99 1.57 -20.56
CA ASP A 18 20.19 2.05 -19.87
C ASP A 18 19.96 3.37 -19.08
N THR A 19 18.89 3.42 -18.28
CA THR A 19 18.47 4.60 -17.51
C THR A 19 18.18 4.32 -16.04
N GLY A 20 18.12 5.37 -15.21
CA GLY A 20 17.85 5.31 -13.78
C GLY A 20 16.37 5.24 -13.39
N ASP A 21 15.52 4.67 -14.25
CA ASP A 21 14.06 4.63 -14.16
C ASP A 21 13.49 3.36 -13.49
N CYS A 22 14.36 2.49 -12.95
CA CYS A 22 13.97 1.22 -12.34
C CYS A 22 12.82 1.33 -11.31
N TYR A 23 12.75 2.44 -10.58
CA TYR A 23 11.69 2.71 -9.62
C TYR A 23 10.30 2.87 -10.28
N LEU A 24 10.24 3.47 -11.47
CA LEU A 24 9.02 3.67 -12.24
C LEU A 24 8.58 2.33 -12.83
N ILE A 25 9.48 1.65 -13.54
CA ILE A 25 9.21 0.38 -14.21
C ILE A 25 8.80 -0.70 -13.21
N ALA A 26 9.53 -0.84 -12.09
CA ALA A 26 9.15 -1.79 -11.04
C ALA A 26 7.83 -1.43 -10.36
N SER A 27 7.48 -0.15 -10.26
CA SER A 27 6.16 0.26 -9.73
C SER A 27 5.03 -0.09 -10.69
N ILE A 28 5.21 0.13 -11.99
CA ILE A 28 4.24 -0.26 -13.03
C ILE A 28 4.09 -1.79 -13.07
N ASP A 29 5.20 -2.54 -13.02
CA ASP A 29 5.19 -4.00 -12.90
C ASP A 29 4.36 -4.43 -11.69
N CYS A 30 4.63 -3.82 -10.55
CA CYS A 30 3.94 -4.09 -9.30
C CYS A 30 2.44 -3.84 -9.40
N ILE A 31 2.02 -2.70 -9.94
CA ILE A 31 0.63 -2.29 -10.02
C ILE A 31 -0.15 -3.14 -11.04
N TYR A 32 0.40 -3.33 -12.24
CA TYR A 32 -0.28 -4.01 -13.34
C TYR A 32 -0.26 -5.54 -13.19
N ASN A 33 0.90 -6.12 -12.88
CA ASN A 33 1.06 -7.57 -12.87
C ASN A 33 0.66 -8.22 -11.55
N SER A 34 0.58 -7.48 -10.44
CA SER A 34 0.19 -8.07 -9.16
C SER A 34 -1.31 -8.06 -8.92
N SER A 35 -2.06 -7.06 -9.40
CA SER A 35 -3.49 -6.91 -9.02
C SER A 35 -4.40 -6.49 -10.17
N LYS A 36 -5.61 -7.05 -10.21
CA LYS A 36 -6.65 -6.63 -11.17
C LYS A 36 -7.02 -5.15 -11.02
N GLU A 37 -7.17 -4.67 -9.79
CA GLU A 37 -7.51 -3.27 -9.52
C GLU A 37 -6.43 -2.31 -10.05
N GLY A 38 -5.16 -2.60 -9.82
CA GLY A 38 -4.05 -1.81 -10.33
C GLY A 38 -3.96 -1.84 -11.86
N ARG A 39 -4.22 -3.00 -12.48
CA ARG A 39 -4.29 -3.17 -13.94
C ARG A 39 -5.37 -2.28 -14.55
N GLU A 40 -6.59 -2.34 -14.04
CA GLU A 40 -7.70 -1.52 -14.52
C GLU A 40 -7.43 -0.03 -14.31
N ARG A 41 -6.82 0.34 -13.17
CA ARG A 41 -6.42 1.74 -12.94
C ARG A 41 -5.42 2.23 -13.97
N PHE A 42 -4.37 1.47 -14.23
CA PHE A 42 -3.36 1.84 -15.23
C PHE A 42 -3.96 1.94 -16.63
N LYS A 43 -4.82 0.97 -17.01
CA LYS A 43 -5.56 1.00 -18.28
C LYS A 43 -6.44 2.25 -18.41
N SER A 44 -7.13 2.64 -17.35
CA SER A 44 -8.06 3.78 -17.38
C SER A 44 -7.41 5.14 -17.63
N MET A 45 -6.06 5.22 -17.59
CA MET A 45 -5.34 6.46 -17.89
C MET A 45 -5.19 6.72 -19.39
N PHE A 46 -5.40 5.74 -20.25
CA PHE A 46 -5.08 5.85 -21.68
C PHE A 46 -6.31 5.65 -22.55
N HIS A 47 -6.54 6.58 -23.48
CA HIS A 47 -7.66 6.56 -24.40
C HIS A 47 -7.17 6.68 -25.84
N MET A 48 -7.37 5.65 -26.65
CA MET A 48 -7.07 5.70 -28.07
C MET A 48 -8.22 6.40 -28.80
N LEU A 49 -7.89 7.45 -29.56
CA LEU A 49 -8.83 8.23 -30.35
C LEU A 49 -9.05 7.61 -31.74
N GLU A 50 -10.13 7.98 -32.42
CA GLU A 50 -10.49 7.45 -33.74
C GLU A 50 -9.42 7.74 -34.82
N ASN A 51 -8.71 8.86 -34.69
CA ASN A 51 -7.61 9.24 -35.57
C ASN A 51 -6.30 8.45 -35.32
N GLY A 52 -6.27 7.62 -34.27
CA GLY A 52 -5.11 6.82 -33.85
C GLY A 52 -4.16 7.51 -32.88
N ASP A 53 -4.50 8.72 -32.41
CA ASP A 53 -3.78 9.38 -31.32
C ASP A 53 -4.13 8.71 -29.98
N VAL A 54 -3.30 8.95 -28.96
CA VAL A 54 -3.53 8.46 -27.60
C VAL A 54 -3.58 9.63 -26.64
N GLU A 55 -4.68 9.77 -25.91
CA GLU A 55 -4.77 10.67 -24.76
C GLU A 55 -4.35 9.96 -23.48
N VAL A 56 -3.50 10.60 -22.70
CA VAL A 56 -3.10 10.17 -21.36
C VAL A 56 -3.68 11.13 -20.34
N TRP A 57 -4.48 10.60 -19.41
CA TRP A 57 -5.18 11.35 -18.39
C TRP A 57 -4.48 11.16 -17.04
N ILE A 58 -3.79 12.21 -16.58
CA ILE A 58 -3.04 12.23 -15.32
C ILE A 58 -3.73 13.17 -14.35
N LYS A 59 -4.13 12.68 -13.17
CA LYS A 59 -4.81 13.52 -12.17
C LYS A 59 -3.87 14.62 -11.70
N ARG A 60 -4.34 15.87 -11.69
CA ARG A 60 -3.54 16.99 -11.21
C ARG A 60 -3.33 16.89 -9.71
N THR A 61 -2.08 16.74 -9.31
CA THR A 61 -1.61 16.80 -7.92
C THR A 61 -0.63 17.96 -7.74
N ALA A 62 -0.02 18.10 -6.56
CA ALA A 62 1.07 19.06 -6.34
C ALA A 62 2.26 18.88 -7.31
N GLN A 63 2.42 17.69 -7.90
CA GLN A 63 3.50 17.40 -8.87
C GLN A 63 3.29 18.07 -10.22
N SER A 64 2.03 18.34 -10.59
CA SER A 64 1.67 19.03 -11.83
C SER A 64 2.14 20.49 -11.86
N ALA A 65 2.59 21.04 -10.72
CA ALA A 65 3.26 22.34 -10.69
C ALA A 65 4.65 22.32 -11.35
N ASN A 66 5.25 21.14 -11.50
CA ASN A 66 6.52 20.96 -12.19
C ASN A 66 6.36 20.82 -13.71
N LEU A 67 5.15 20.53 -14.18
CA LEU A 67 4.84 20.39 -15.59
C LEU A 67 4.93 21.76 -16.26
N LYS A 68 5.86 21.89 -17.20
CA LYS A 68 6.11 23.11 -17.97
C LYS A 68 5.43 23.05 -19.34
N PRO A 69 4.38 23.86 -19.58
CA PRO A 69 3.65 23.84 -20.86
C PRO A 69 4.57 24.00 -22.08
N GLU A 70 5.59 24.85 -21.98
CA GLU A 70 6.56 25.12 -23.04
C GLU A 70 7.49 23.94 -23.36
N MET A 71 7.69 23.01 -22.42
CA MET A 71 8.51 21.82 -22.66
C MET A 71 7.69 20.67 -23.20
N ILE A 72 6.49 20.44 -22.63
CA ILE A 72 5.63 19.33 -23.06
C ILE A 72 5.04 19.58 -24.45
N SER A 73 4.76 20.83 -24.80
CA SER A 73 4.20 21.24 -26.10
C SER A 73 5.10 20.96 -27.31
N VAL A 74 6.38 20.61 -27.10
CA VAL A 74 7.28 20.28 -28.21
C VAL A 74 6.93 18.95 -28.86
N ASN A 75 6.53 17.95 -28.07
CA ASN A 75 6.26 16.59 -28.54
C ASN A 75 4.81 16.13 -28.31
N TYR A 76 4.02 16.89 -27.54
CA TYR A 76 2.69 16.49 -27.11
C TYR A 76 1.75 17.70 -27.12
N GLU A 77 0.45 17.47 -27.28
CA GLU A 77 -0.54 18.49 -26.95
C GLU A 77 -0.93 18.36 -25.48
N HIS A 78 -1.02 19.47 -24.75
CA HIS A 78 -1.38 19.48 -23.34
C HIS A 78 -2.57 20.41 -23.10
N ARG A 79 -3.58 19.90 -22.40
CA ARG A 79 -4.69 20.69 -21.87
C ARG A 79 -5.02 20.29 -20.44
N ILE A 80 -5.69 21.19 -19.74
CA ILE A 80 -6.23 20.93 -18.41
C ILE A 80 -7.73 20.71 -18.54
N GLU A 81 -8.20 19.53 -18.12
CA GLU A 81 -9.62 19.17 -18.13
C GLU A 81 -10.18 19.23 -16.70
N GLN A 82 -11.22 20.04 -16.48
CA GLN A 82 -11.89 20.17 -15.18
C GLN A 82 -13.13 19.28 -15.15
N VAL A 83 -13.07 18.16 -14.42
CA VAL A 83 -14.16 17.17 -14.36
C VAL A 83 -15.18 17.51 -13.27
N THR A 84 -14.70 17.94 -12.11
CA THR A 84 -15.55 18.42 -11.00
C THR A 84 -14.96 19.69 -10.40
N ARG A 85 -15.61 20.33 -9.42
CA ARG A 85 -15.05 21.53 -8.75
C ARG A 85 -13.66 21.27 -8.13
N ASP A 86 -13.42 20.05 -7.66
CA ASP A 86 -12.22 19.68 -6.90
C ASP A 86 -11.30 18.70 -7.67
N GLU A 87 -11.67 18.28 -8.88
CA GLU A 87 -10.89 17.33 -9.69
C GLU A 87 -10.59 17.89 -11.08
N ALA A 88 -9.29 17.97 -11.38
CA ALA A 88 -8.73 18.38 -12.66
C ALA A 88 -7.68 17.37 -13.13
N TYR A 89 -7.52 17.24 -14.44
CA TYR A 89 -6.60 16.32 -15.10
C TYR A 89 -5.70 17.05 -16.08
N ASP A 90 -4.43 16.64 -16.14
CA ASP A 90 -3.56 16.89 -17.28
C ASP A 90 -3.93 15.87 -18.35
N VAL A 91 -4.47 16.35 -19.47
CA VAL A 91 -4.75 15.52 -20.64
C VAL A 91 -3.65 15.80 -21.65
N ILE A 92 -2.86 14.76 -21.93
CA ILE A 92 -1.70 14.81 -22.81
C ILE A 92 -2.01 13.97 -24.04
N THR A 93 -2.13 14.60 -25.20
CA THR A 93 -2.35 13.91 -26.47
C THR A 93 -1.01 13.60 -27.12
N VAL A 94 -0.82 12.32 -27.45
CA VAL A 94 0.33 11.83 -28.20
C VAL A 94 -0.12 11.53 -29.62
N GLY A 95 0.38 12.31 -30.57
CA GLY A 95 0.06 12.14 -31.98
C GLY A 95 0.54 10.79 -32.54
N LYS A 96 -0.24 10.19 -33.44
CA LYS A 96 0.02 8.88 -34.05
C LYS A 96 1.42 8.72 -34.64
N ASP A 97 1.93 9.74 -35.32
CA ASP A 97 3.27 9.70 -35.93
C ASP A 97 4.38 9.66 -34.86
N TYR A 98 4.19 10.40 -33.77
CA TYR A 98 5.12 10.38 -32.65
C TYR A 98 5.01 9.08 -31.84
N LEU A 99 3.81 8.48 -31.74
CA LEU A 99 3.63 7.14 -31.15
C LEU A 99 4.44 6.08 -31.91
N ALA A 100 4.46 6.13 -33.25
CA ALA A 100 5.29 5.22 -34.05
C ALA A 100 6.79 5.42 -33.75
N THR A 101 7.20 6.66 -33.51
CA THR A 101 8.58 7.00 -33.13
C THR A 101 8.92 6.45 -31.74
N ILE A 102 8.02 6.60 -30.76
CA ILE A 102 8.18 6.00 -29.42
C ILE A 102 8.28 4.47 -29.52
N ASP A 103 7.46 3.85 -30.36
CA ASP A 103 7.38 2.40 -30.47
C ASP A 103 8.65 1.77 -31.08
N GLN A 104 9.24 2.45 -32.07
CA GLN A 104 10.47 2.03 -32.76
C GLN A 104 11.75 2.36 -31.99
N SER A 105 11.68 3.22 -30.98
CA SER A 105 12.82 3.62 -30.15
C SER A 105 13.44 2.40 -29.46
N THR A 106 14.73 2.20 -29.66
CA THR A 106 15.54 1.27 -28.85
C THR A 106 16.02 1.90 -27.55
N GLU A 107 15.82 3.21 -27.40
CA GLU A 107 16.10 3.92 -26.16
C GLU A 107 14.89 3.88 -25.23
N GLY A 108 15.14 3.57 -23.96
CA GLY A 108 14.13 3.38 -22.92
C GLY A 108 13.68 1.93 -22.74
N VAL A 109 12.48 1.75 -22.19
CA VAL A 109 11.92 0.43 -21.87
C VAL A 109 11.46 -0.34 -23.12
N GLU A 110 11.92 -1.58 -23.26
CA GLU A 110 11.34 -2.54 -24.19
C GLU A 110 10.12 -3.20 -23.51
N SER A 111 8.93 -3.11 -24.12
CA SER A 111 7.70 -3.65 -23.55
C SER A 111 6.69 -4.08 -24.61
N ASN A 112 5.85 -5.07 -24.28
CA ASN A 112 4.66 -5.44 -25.05
C ASN A 112 3.48 -4.46 -24.89
N SER A 113 3.68 -3.32 -24.23
CA SER A 113 2.66 -2.28 -24.02
C SER A 113 3.19 -0.90 -24.40
N LEU A 114 2.52 -0.25 -25.36
CA LEU A 114 2.83 1.13 -25.74
C LEU A 114 2.56 2.11 -24.59
N ALA A 115 1.59 1.83 -23.72
CA ALA A 115 1.28 2.66 -22.55
C ALA A 115 2.49 2.84 -21.62
N VAL A 116 3.29 1.79 -21.43
CA VAL A 116 4.51 1.82 -20.60
C VAL A 116 5.56 2.74 -21.23
N LYS A 117 5.80 2.57 -22.54
CA LYS A 117 6.74 3.39 -23.31
C LYS A 117 6.35 4.88 -23.28
N ILE A 118 5.04 5.18 -23.31
CA ILE A 118 4.52 6.54 -23.18
C ILE A 118 4.76 7.09 -21.77
N ILE A 119 4.36 6.37 -20.72
CA ILE A 119 4.43 6.86 -19.33
C ILE A 119 5.88 7.03 -18.85
N GLU A 120 6.79 6.18 -19.30
CA GLU A 120 8.24 6.35 -19.08
C GLU A 120 8.68 7.75 -19.49
N ARG A 121 8.33 8.17 -20.70
CA ARG A 121 8.69 9.49 -21.26
C ARG A 121 7.97 10.62 -20.54
N LEU A 122 6.66 10.48 -20.31
CA LEU A 122 5.85 11.53 -19.67
C LEU A 122 6.26 11.79 -18.21
N SER A 123 6.69 10.76 -17.48
CA SER A 123 7.05 10.91 -16.06
C SER A 123 8.15 11.96 -15.81
N SER A 124 9.09 12.12 -16.74
CA SER A 124 10.19 13.09 -16.64
C SER A 124 9.72 14.56 -16.60
N TYR A 125 8.57 14.86 -17.20
CA TYR A 125 8.00 16.21 -17.21
C TYR A 125 7.42 16.63 -15.85
N TYR A 126 7.24 15.68 -14.93
CA TYR A 126 6.76 15.92 -13.58
C TYR A 126 7.89 16.04 -12.55
N TYR A 127 9.15 16.01 -12.98
CA TYR A 127 10.30 16.08 -12.08
C TYR A 127 10.48 17.45 -11.43
N ALA A 128 10.88 17.44 -10.16
CA ALA A 128 11.09 18.67 -9.38
C ALA A 128 12.28 19.50 -9.88
N ASN A 129 13.31 18.84 -10.43
CA ASN A 129 14.50 19.50 -10.95
C ASN A 129 14.40 19.70 -12.46
N ASN A 130 14.85 20.87 -12.93
CA ASN A 130 14.97 21.15 -14.36
C ASN A 130 16.03 20.25 -15.00
N TRP A 131 15.69 19.67 -16.14
CA TRP A 131 16.61 18.96 -17.03
C TRP A 131 16.70 19.70 -18.37
N LYS A 132 17.83 19.55 -19.07
CA LYS A 132 18.06 20.24 -20.35
C LYS A 132 17.26 19.56 -21.44
N TYR A 133 16.13 20.17 -21.81
CA TYR A 133 15.30 19.68 -22.90
C TYR A 133 15.99 19.86 -24.27
N LYS A 134 15.99 18.83 -25.13
CA LYS A 134 16.27 18.93 -26.56
C LYS A 134 15.11 18.28 -27.33
N PRO A 135 14.78 18.76 -28.55
CA PRO A 135 13.73 18.20 -29.38
C PRO A 135 14.18 16.88 -30.05
N ASN A 136 14.47 15.87 -29.23
CA ASN A 136 14.67 14.50 -29.68
C ASN A 136 13.95 13.54 -28.69
N VAL A 137 13.65 12.33 -29.16
CA VAL A 137 12.88 11.30 -28.42
C VAL A 137 13.62 10.86 -27.15
N GLU A 138 14.94 11.01 -27.15
CA GLU A 138 15.89 10.51 -26.15
C GLU A 138 15.96 11.40 -24.90
N THR A 139 15.64 12.69 -25.02
CA THR A 139 15.94 13.64 -23.94
C THR A 139 15.11 13.36 -22.69
N SER A 140 13.81 13.04 -22.81
CA SER A 140 12.97 12.66 -21.66
C SER A 140 13.41 11.35 -21.02
N ILE A 141 13.99 10.44 -21.80
CA ILE A 141 14.54 9.16 -21.32
C ILE A 141 15.82 9.43 -20.51
N SER A 142 16.75 10.22 -21.06
CA SER A 142 17.98 10.61 -20.38
C SER A 142 17.73 11.36 -19.06
N ALA A 143 16.59 12.04 -18.92
CA ALA A 143 16.21 12.76 -17.70
C ALA A 143 16.10 11.82 -16.47
N HIS A 144 15.80 10.53 -16.69
CA HIS A 144 15.78 9.51 -15.62
C HIS A 144 17.16 9.28 -14.96
N ASN A 145 18.25 9.80 -15.53
CA ASN A 145 19.59 9.75 -14.93
C ASN A 145 19.90 10.99 -14.07
N THR A 146 19.01 11.98 -14.01
CA THR A 146 19.22 13.19 -13.20
C THR A 146 18.97 12.94 -11.71
N SER A 147 19.66 13.67 -10.83
CA SER A 147 19.47 13.61 -9.39
C SER A 147 18.34 14.54 -8.93
N GLY A 148 17.64 14.17 -7.84
CA GLY A 148 16.61 15.03 -7.23
C GLY A 148 15.30 15.11 -8.04
N ARG A 149 14.93 14.00 -8.70
CA ARG A 149 13.75 13.90 -9.58
C ARG A 149 12.42 14.17 -8.87
N HIS A 150 12.32 13.85 -7.58
CA HIS A 150 11.08 13.94 -6.81
C HIS A 150 11.36 14.51 -5.41
N THR A 151 10.40 15.28 -4.88
CA THR A 151 10.48 15.90 -3.53
C THR A 151 10.10 14.93 -2.41
N THR A 152 9.49 13.79 -2.75
CA THR A 152 9.11 12.71 -1.82
C THR A 152 9.90 11.43 -2.16
N THR A 153 9.43 10.26 -1.75
CA THR A 153 10.04 8.99 -2.15
C THR A 153 9.62 8.61 -3.57
N SER A 154 10.43 7.81 -4.27
CA SER A 154 10.16 7.39 -5.65
C SER A 154 8.80 6.69 -5.82
N THR A 155 8.39 5.90 -4.83
CA THR A 155 7.08 5.21 -4.82
C THR A 155 5.91 6.18 -4.66
N HIS A 156 6.06 7.22 -3.82
CA HIS A 156 5.02 8.25 -3.67
C HIS A 156 4.93 9.14 -4.91
N PHE A 157 6.06 9.38 -5.59
CA PHE A 157 6.06 10.04 -6.89
C PHE A 157 5.22 9.26 -7.91
N VAL A 158 5.53 7.97 -8.10
CA VAL A 158 4.80 7.13 -9.06
C VAL A 158 3.33 6.95 -8.66
N ALA A 159 3.04 6.76 -7.37
CA ALA A 159 1.67 6.62 -6.90
C ALA A 159 0.81 7.84 -7.27
N ALA A 160 1.31 9.06 -7.06
CA ALA A 160 0.57 10.26 -7.45
C ALA A 160 0.40 10.39 -8.97
N LEU A 161 1.42 9.99 -9.76
CA LEU A 161 1.34 9.97 -11.23
C LEU A 161 0.23 9.04 -11.73
N LEU A 162 0.03 7.91 -11.04
CA LEU A 162 -0.94 6.88 -11.40
C LEU A 162 -2.29 7.00 -10.64
N ASP A 163 -2.45 8.06 -9.83
CA ASP A 163 -3.61 8.29 -8.95
C ASP A 163 -3.90 7.10 -8.03
N LEU A 164 -2.84 6.71 -7.31
CA LEU A 164 -2.81 5.68 -6.29
C LEU A 164 -2.18 6.26 -5.02
N HIS A 165 -2.30 5.51 -3.93
CA HIS A 165 -1.61 5.78 -2.69
C HIS A 165 -0.46 4.80 -2.49
N ALA A 166 0.68 5.31 -2.04
CA ALA A 166 1.84 4.53 -1.63
C ALA A 166 1.91 4.49 -0.10
N HIS A 167 2.02 3.30 0.46
CA HIS A 167 2.13 3.09 1.90
C HIS A 167 3.43 2.38 2.22
N ASP A 168 4.40 3.13 2.73
CA ASP A 168 5.63 2.56 3.25
C ASP A 168 5.31 1.71 4.49
N ILE A 169 5.73 0.45 4.47
CA ILE A 169 5.51 -0.47 5.57
C ILE A 169 6.65 -0.23 6.57
N GLU A 170 6.32 0.36 7.73
CA GLU A 170 7.30 0.66 8.77
C GLU A 170 8.13 -0.57 9.14
N GLN A 171 9.45 -0.36 9.30
CA GLN A 171 10.51 -1.36 9.48
C GLN A 171 10.47 -2.14 10.82
N ILE A 172 9.28 -2.51 11.29
CA ILE A 172 9.07 -3.36 12.47
C ILE A 172 8.65 -4.75 11.97
N GLY A 173 9.65 -5.56 11.63
CA GLY A 173 9.55 -7.00 11.40
C GLY A 173 9.09 -7.41 9.99
N ASN A 174 9.91 -8.23 9.34
CA ASN A 174 9.55 -8.99 8.12
C ASN A 174 8.20 -9.72 8.25
N ASP A 175 7.76 -10.00 9.48
CA ASP A 175 6.52 -10.70 9.80
C ASP A 175 5.26 -10.05 9.19
N LYS A 176 5.21 -8.71 9.10
CA LYS A 176 4.05 -8.02 8.50
C LYS A 176 3.92 -8.30 7.02
N ILE A 177 5.04 -8.25 6.29
CA ILE A 177 5.03 -8.50 4.85
C ILE A 177 4.83 -9.99 4.54
N ILE A 178 5.39 -10.87 5.37
CA ILE A 178 5.14 -12.32 5.32
C ILE A 178 3.64 -12.59 5.53
N ALA A 179 3.04 -12.00 6.57
CA ALA A 179 1.61 -12.18 6.88
C ALA A 179 0.69 -11.63 5.78
N LEU A 180 1.07 -10.50 5.16
CA LEU A 180 0.37 -9.93 4.00
C LEU A 180 0.45 -10.87 2.80
N LYS A 181 1.64 -11.26 2.35
CA LYS A 181 1.81 -12.13 1.17
C LYS A 181 1.25 -13.54 1.36
N ALA A 182 1.21 -14.05 2.59
CA ALA A 182 0.53 -15.30 2.90
C ALA A 182 -0.99 -15.23 2.68
N ARG A 183 -1.63 -14.08 2.99
CA ARG A 183 -3.07 -13.86 2.84
C ARG A 183 -3.46 -13.29 1.47
N TRP A 184 -2.59 -12.49 0.88
CA TRP A 184 -2.80 -11.86 -0.41
C TRP A 184 -1.52 -12.02 -1.26
N PRO A 185 -1.35 -13.17 -1.93
CA PRO A 185 -0.16 -13.43 -2.76
C PRO A 185 0.03 -12.35 -3.84
N GLU A 186 -1.09 -11.87 -4.40
CA GLU A 186 -1.22 -10.82 -5.40
C GLU A 186 -1.08 -9.38 -4.86
N ALA A 187 -0.71 -9.18 -3.59
CA ALA A 187 -0.53 -7.84 -3.05
C ALA A 187 0.53 -7.06 -3.86
N PRO A 188 0.23 -5.83 -4.34
CA PRO A 188 1.15 -5.01 -5.12
C PRO A 188 2.20 -4.37 -4.20
N VAL A 189 3.21 -5.17 -3.86
CA VAL A 189 4.31 -4.76 -2.98
C VAL A 189 5.57 -4.47 -3.79
N TYR A 190 5.95 -3.21 -3.79
CA TYR A 190 7.24 -2.74 -4.25
C TYR A 190 8.28 -2.90 -3.15
N ILE A 191 9.48 -3.31 -3.53
CA ILE A 191 10.63 -3.38 -2.63
C ILE A 191 11.74 -2.49 -3.16
N SER A 192 12.40 -1.76 -2.26
CA SER A 192 13.65 -1.10 -2.57
C SER A 192 14.70 -1.46 -1.54
N LEU A 193 15.87 -1.85 -2.02
CA LEU A 193 16.96 -2.37 -1.20
C LEU A 193 18.31 -2.00 -1.82
N ASP A 194 19.36 -2.17 -1.02
CA ASP A 194 20.75 -2.02 -1.47
C ASP A 194 21.14 -3.31 -2.24
N TYR A 195 21.17 -3.22 -3.56
CA TYR A 195 21.13 -4.38 -4.46
C TYR A 195 22.52 -4.89 -4.85
N GLY A 196 23.45 -3.98 -5.10
CA GLY A 196 24.78 -4.28 -5.65
C GLY A 196 25.64 -5.12 -4.72
N GLN A 197 26.83 -5.51 -5.18
CA GLN A 197 27.67 -6.45 -4.45
C GLN A 197 28.21 -5.87 -3.13
N LEU A 198 28.53 -6.79 -2.21
CA LEU A 198 29.21 -6.47 -0.97
C LEU A 198 30.58 -5.85 -1.29
N ASN A 199 30.84 -4.63 -0.82
CA ASN A 199 32.18 -4.05 -0.93
C ASN A 199 33.16 -4.67 0.09
N ALA A 200 34.43 -4.26 0.02
CA ALA A 200 35.48 -4.69 0.95
C ALA A 200 35.18 -4.35 2.43
N GLN A 201 34.27 -3.41 2.68
CA GLN A 201 33.82 -2.99 4.01
C GLN A 201 32.53 -3.71 4.47
N GLY A 202 32.01 -4.66 3.70
CA GLY A 202 30.83 -5.45 4.07
C GLY A 202 29.48 -4.77 3.80
N HIS A 203 29.43 -3.71 3.01
CA HIS A 203 28.21 -2.97 2.67
C HIS A 203 27.78 -3.23 1.22
N TYR A 204 26.47 -3.41 1.02
CA TYR A 204 25.84 -3.43 -0.30
C TYR A 204 25.74 -1.99 -0.83
N HIS A 205 25.97 -1.78 -2.13
CA HIS A 205 25.86 -0.46 -2.78
C HIS A 205 24.78 -0.45 -3.86
N GLY A 206 24.27 0.75 -4.17
CA GLY A 206 23.32 0.95 -5.26
C GLY A 206 21.89 0.59 -4.83
N ARG A 207 21.04 1.61 -4.79
CA ARG A 207 19.62 1.43 -4.47
C ARG A 207 18.89 0.95 -5.72
N HIS A 208 18.19 -0.17 -5.62
CA HIS A 208 17.37 -0.70 -6.72
C HIS A 208 15.91 -0.87 -6.31
N GLY A 209 15.01 -0.83 -7.28
CA GLY A 209 13.58 -1.06 -7.11
C GLY A 209 13.16 -2.36 -7.78
N LEU A 210 12.43 -3.22 -7.08
CA LEU A 210 11.93 -4.49 -7.59
C LEU A 210 10.47 -4.71 -7.16
N ARG A 211 9.80 -5.67 -7.81
CA ARG A 211 8.52 -6.20 -7.34
C ARG A 211 8.76 -7.41 -6.46
N LEU A 212 8.06 -7.49 -5.33
CA LEU A 212 8.02 -8.69 -4.51
C LEU A 212 6.97 -9.65 -5.08
N ASP A 213 7.40 -10.76 -5.68
CA ASP A 213 6.50 -11.79 -6.21
C ASP A 213 5.87 -12.58 -5.07
N ARG A 214 6.70 -13.38 -4.37
CA ARG A 214 6.27 -14.24 -3.27
C ARG A 214 7.36 -14.39 -2.20
N ILE A 215 6.95 -14.86 -1.03
CA ILE A 215 7.83 -15.21 0.08
C ILE A 215 7.58 -16.67 0.43
N ILE A 216 8.64 -17.47 0.48
CA ILE A 216 8.56 -18.91 0.81
C ILE A 216 9.47 -19.22 2.00
N PRO A 217 9.10 -20.17 2.88
CA PRO A 217 10.00 -20.64 3.93
C PRO A 217 11.31 -21.18 3.34
N ASN A 218 12.44 -20.92 4.00
CA ASN A 218 13.73 -21.43 3.58
C ASN A 218 13.94 -22.84 4.16
N ASP A 219 13.97 -23.86 3.29
CA ASP A 219 14.11 -25.27 3.70
C ASP A 219 15.45 -25.58 4.37
N SER A 220 16.49 -24.79 4.10
CA SER A 220 17.85 -24.99 4.64
C SER A 220 18.08 -24.31 5.98
N ILE A 221 17.27 -23.29 6.35
CA ILE A 221 17.44 -22.51 7.57
C ILE A 221 16.07 -22.33 8.26
N PRO A 222 15.77 -23.12 9.31
CA PRO A 222 14.51 -23.03 10.03
C PRO A 222 14.20 -21.61 10.53
N GLY A 223 12.98 -21.12 10.25
CA GLY A 223 12.53 -19.79 10.65
C GLY A 223 13.03 -18.64 9.77
N LYS A 224 13.74 -18.93 8.67
CA LYS A 224 14.06 -17.94 7.62
C LYS A 224 13.16 -18.11 6.40
N PHE A 225 13.14 -17.07 5.58
CA PHE A 225 12.30 -16.99 4.38
C PHE A 225 13.13 -16.51 3.20
N ASP A 226 12.84 -17.09 2.04
CA ASP A 226 13.35 -16.69 0.75
C ASP A 226 12.36 -15.73 0.08
N TYR A 227 12.87 -14.57 -0.33
CA TYR A 227 12.09 -13.54 -1.02
C TYR A 227 12.34 -13.68 -2.51
N ILE A 228 11.28 -14.00 -3.25
CA ILE A 228 11.32 -14.11 -4.70
C ILE A 228 10.97 -12.74 -5.27
N LEU A 229 11.95 -12.10 -5.91
CA LEU A 229 11.83 -10.76 -6.47
C LEU A 229 11.82 -10.81 -7.99
N VAL A 230 11.16 -9.83 -8.61
CA VAL A 230 11.12 -9.64 -10.06
C VAL A 230 11.82 -8.33 -10.38
N ASN A 231 12.86 -8.43 -11.19
CA ASN A 231 13.75 -7.32 -11.49
C ASN A 231 13.29 -6.57 -12.75
N PRO A 232 13.13 -5.23 -12.72
CA PRO A 232 12.70 -4.47 -13.89
C PRO A 232 13.70 -4.52 -15.06
N TRP A 233 14.96 -4.91 -14.84
CA TRP A 233 15.91 -5.17 -15.92
C TRP A 233 15.38 -6.20 -16.92
N ASN A 234 14.65 -7.21 -16.43
CA ASN A 234 13.87 -8.13 -17.23
C ASN A 234 12.83 -8.82 -16.32
N ASN A 235 11.57 -8.40 -16.43
CA ASN A 235 10.52 -8.87 -15.53
C ASN A 235 9.98 -10.26 -15.86
N LEU A 236 10.53 -10.95 -16.88
CA LEU A 236 10.24 -12.36 -17.17
C LEU A 236 10.99 -13.31 -16.21
N GLY A 237 12.06 -12.83 -15.58
CA GLY A 237 12.86 -13.59 -14.62
C GLY A 237 12.47 -13.32 -13.17
N THR A 238 12.80 -14.28 -12.30
CA THR A 238 12.77 -14.09 -10.85
C THR A 238 14.14 -14.34 -10.25
N GLU A 239 14.41 -13.71 -9.11
CA GLU A 239 15.63 -13.88 -8.32
C GLU A 239 15.28 -14.14 -6.85
N THR A 240 16.11 -14.92 -6.18
CA THR A 240 15.90 -15.30 -4.77
C THR A 240 16.85 -14.54 -3.87
N VAL A 241 16.30 -13.81 -2.89
CA VAL A 241 17.05 -13.06 -1.88
C VAL A 241 16.71 -13.60 -0.49
N ASN A 242 17.73 -14.09 0.23
CA ASN A 242 17.57 -14.69 1.57
C ASN A 242 18.21 -13.85 2.70
N ASP A 243 18.88 -12.75 2.34
CA ASP A 243 19.63 -11.86 3.23
C ASP A 243 19.00 -10.45 3.31
N ILE A 244 17.70 -10.35 3.04
CA ILE A 244 16.96 -9.08 2.89
C ILE A 244 17.04 -8.16 4.12
N GLU A 245 17.22 -8.76 5.31
CA GLU A 245 17.43 -8.06 6.58
C GLU A 245 18.73 -7.25 6.62
N ARG A 246 19.71 -7.57 5.76
CA ARG A 246 21.02 -6.91 5.68
C ARG A 246 21.11 -5.83 4.60
N ARG A 247 20.07 -5.68 3.77
CA ARG A 247 20.08 -4.85 2.55
C ARG A 247 19.33 -3.51 2.68
N ASN A 248 19.20 -2.99 3.90
CA ASN A 248 18.50 -1.72 4.18
C ASN A 248 17.12 -1.62 3.48
N THR A 249 16.34 -2.69 3.57
CA THR A 249 15.14 -2.88 2.76
C THR A 249 14.00 -1.96 3.17
N ARG A 250 13.27 -1.42 2.18
CA ARG A 250 12.01 -0.70 2.32
C ARG A 250 10.93 -1.38 1.48
N PHE A 251 9.80 -1.71 2.10
CA PHE A 251 8.62 -2.21 1.39
C PHE A 251 7.59 -1.10 1.26
N CYS A 252 6.90 -1.07 0.12
CA CYS A 252 5.83 -0.13 -0.16
C CYS A 252 4.64 -0.89 -0.76
N LEU A 253 3.46 -0.75 -0.16
CA LEU A 253 2.21 -1.28 -0.68
C LEU A 253 1.49 -0.19 -1.47
N PHE A 254 1.09 -0.49 -2.70
CA PHE A 254 0.18 0.38 -3.45
C PHE A 254 -1.28 0.05 -3.11
N SER A 255 -2.10 1.07 -2.92
CA SER A 255 -3.54 0.93 -2.74
C SER A 255 -4.30 2.04 -3.46
N LYS A 256 -5.60 1.84 -3.66
CA LYS A 256 -6.49 2.85 -4.25
C LYS A 256 -6.60 4.10 -3.38
N ASP A 257 -6.74 3.91 -2.07
CA ASP A 257 -6.88 4.99 -1.09
C ASP A 257 -6.47 4.54 0.32
N GLU A 258 -6.49 5.49 1.26
CA GLU A 258 -6.17 5.28 2.67
C GLU A 258 -7.17 4.33 3.38
N ALA A 259 -8.44 4.29 2.94
CA ALA A 259 -9.44 3.41 3.52
C ALA A 259 -9.21 1.95 3.11
N SER A 260 -8.87 1.72 1.83
CA SER A 260 -8.48 0.43 1.27
C SER A 260 -7.23 -0.13 1.97
N ASN A 261 -6.20 0.71 2.21
CA ASN A 261 -5.03 0.29 2.97
C ASN A 261 -5.38 -0.11 4.42
N LYS A 262 -6.22 0.68 5.10
CA LYS A 262 -6.69 0.33 6.46
C LYS A 262 -7.46 -0.98 6.48
N LEU A 263 -8.32 -1.22 5.50
CA LEU A 263 -9.07 -2.47 5.39
C LEU A 263 -8.14 -3.66 5.15
N THR A 264 -7.14 -3.52 4.26
CA THR A 264 -6.11 -4.55 4.02
C THR A 264 -5.45 -4.97 5.33
N TRP A 265 -4.98 -4.01 6.13
CA TRP A 265 -4.34 -4.34 7.41
C TRP A 265 -5.31 -4.85 8.47
N LEU A 266 -6.59 -4.45 8.46
CA LEU A 266 -7.61 -5.04 9.33
C LEU A 266 -7.80 -6.53 9.00
N ILE A 267 -7.88 -6.89 7.71
CA ILE A 267 -7.98 -8.29 7.28
C ILE A 267 -6.72 -9.06 7.70
N VAL A 268 -5.54 -8.56 7.34
CA VAL A 268 -4.26 -9.25 7.62
C VAL A 268 -4.06 -9.51 9.12
N ASN A 269 -4.41 -8.55 9.97
CA ASN A 269 -4.19 -8.64 11.41
C ASN A 269 -5.26 -9.46 12.15
N ASN A 270 -6.45 -9.66 11.57
CA ASN A 270 -7.59 -10.27 12.28
C ASN A 270 -8.14 -11.54 11.63
N SER A 271 -7.67 -11.95 10.45
CA SER A 271 -8.12 -13.18 9.80
C SER A 271 -7.12 -14.33 9.94
N THR A 272 -7.61 -15.56 9.81
CA THR A 272 -6.76 -16.71 9.48
C THR A 272 -6.13 -16.53 8.09
N VAL A 273 -5.14 -17.35 7.74
CA VAL A 273 -4.54 -17.32 6.39
C VAL A 273 -5.59 -17.67 5.34
N GLU A 274 -6.36 -18.74 5.58
CA GLU A 274 -7.40 -19.25 4.69
C GLU A 274 -8.53 -18.23 4.46
N ASP A 275 -9.05 -17.62 5.53
CA ASP A 275 -10.10 -16.60 5.40
C ASP A 275 -9.57 -15.34 4.72
N GLY A 276 -8.34 -14.94 5.02
CA GLY A 276 -7.69 -13.80 4.37
C GLY A 276 -7.57 -14.02 2.86
N GLN A 277 -7.05 -15.17 2.44
CA GLN A 277 -6.97 -15.56 1.03
C GLN A 277 -8.34 -15.56 0.36
N TYR A 278 -9.35 -16.11 1.03
CA TYR A 278 -10.71 -16.11 0.51
C TYR A 278 -11.26 -14.68 0.35
N ILE A 279 -11.04 -13.79 1.32
CA ILE A 279 -11.49 -12.40 1.22
C ILE A 279 -10.81 -11.67 0.06
N PHE A 280 -9.47 -11.76 -0.04
CA PHE A 280 -8.73 -11.03 -1.08
C PHE A 280 -9.04 -11.53 -2.50
N ALA A 281 -9.37 -12.82 -2.65
CA ALA A 281 -9.81 -13.40 -3.92
C ALA A 281 -11.24 -12.99 -4.34
N ASN A 282 -12.06 -12.41 -3.45
CA ASN A 282 -13.47 -12.11 -3.71
C ASN A 282 -13.77 -10.61 -3.63
N GLU A 283 -13.93 -9.96 -4.79
CA GLU A 283 -14.16 -8.50 -4.88
C GLU A 283 -15.45 -8.05 -4.18
N GLN A 284 -16.53 -8.83 -4.30
CA GLN A 284 -17.81 -8.52 -3.63
C GLN A 284 -17.67 -8.51 -2.11
N LEU A 285 -16.85 -9.41 -1.54
CA LEU A 285 -16.56 -9.43 -0.11
C LEU A 285 -15.77 -8.19 0.32
N LYS A 286 -14.75 -7.79 -0.44
CA LYS A 286 -13.98 -6.57 -0.17
C LYS A 286 -14.87 -5.32 -0.21
N GLN A 287 -15.77 -5.22 -1.18
CA GLN A 287 -16.73 -4.10 -1.27
C GLN A 287 -17.68 -4.05 -0.07
N VAL A 288 -18.19 -5.21 0.37
CA VAL A 288 -19.04 -5.26 1.56
C VAL A 288 -18.26 -4.87 2.81
N LEU A 289 -17.04 -5.38 3.01
CA LEU A 289 -16.20 -5.00 4.14
C LEU A 289 -15.86 -3.51 4.13
N SER A 290 -15.56 -2.94 2.96
CA SER A 290 -15.38 -1.49 2.80
C SER A 290 -16.64 -0.72 3.20
N THR A 291 -17.82 -1.19 2.79
CA THR A 291 -19.11 -0.58 3.18
C THR A 291 -19.33 -0.63 4.69
N LEU A 292 -19.04 -1.76 5.34
CA LEU A 292 -19.14 -1.91 6.79
C LEU A 292 -18.17 -0.95 7.51
N GLN A 293 -16.94 -0.83 7.02
CA GLN A 293 -15.94 0.10 7.55
C GLN A 293 -16.41 1.56 7.42
N GLN A 294 -16.97 1.96 6.28
CA GLN A 294 -17.53 3.29 6.04
C GLN A 294 -18.70 3.61 6.99
N GLN A 295 -19.51 2.60 7.33
CA GLN A 295 -20.57 2.70 8.34
C GLN A 295 -20.06 2.68 9.80
N LYS A 296 -18.73 2.74 10.01
CA LYS A 296 -18.06 2.68 11.33
C LYS A 296 -18.41 1.41 12.11
N ILE A 297 -18.66 0.30 11.41
CA ILE A 297 -18.85 -1.00 12.03
C ILE A 297 -17.47 -1.58 12.33
N GLU A 298 -17.24 -1.99 13.56
CA GLU A 298 -15.99 -2.61 13.98
C GLU A 298 -15.79 -3.96 13.29
N ILE A 299 -14.71 -4.07 12.53
CA ILE A 299 -14.29 -5.31 11.85
C ILE A 299 -13.26 -6.00 12.74
N ASN A 300 -13.63 -7.15 13.29
CA ASN A 300 -12.77 -8.01 14.11
C ASN A 300 -12.73 -9.44 13.53
N GLY A 301 -11.91 -10.31 14.12
CA GLY A 301 -11.72 -11.67 13.59
C GLY A 301 -13.00 -12.50 13.49
N THR A 302 -13.88 -12.41 14.50
CA THR A 302 -15.18 -13.09 14.48
C THR A 302 -16.07 -12.61 13.34
N LEU A 303 -16.11 -11.30 13.08
CA LEU A 303 -16.88 -10.75 11.96
C LEU A 303 -16.32 -11.22 10.61
N LEU A 304 -14.99 -11.25 10.46
CA LEU A 304 -14.33 -11.71 9.23
C LEU A 304 -14.60 -13.20 8.96
N GLU A 305 -14.53 -14.05 9.98
CA GLU A 305 -14.87 -15.47 9.85
C GLU A 305 -16.34 -15.65 9.44
N ASN A 306 -17.25 -14.96 10.14
CA ASN A 306 -18.69 -15.09 9.90
C ASN A 306 -19.12 -14.51 8.54
N ILE A 307 -18.46 -13.47 8.03
CA ILE A 307 -18.79 -12.93 6.71
C ILE A 307 -18.29 -13.83 5.58
N VAL A 308 -17.11 -14.47 5.75
CA VAL A 308 -16.62 -15.50 4.83
C VAL A 308 -17.58 -16.69 4.83
N ARG A 309 -18.01 -17.13 6.01
CA ARG A 309 -19.02 -18.18 6.17
C ARG A 309 -20.33 -17.82 5.45
N LEU A 310 -20.84 -16.61 5.68
CA LEU A 310 -22.06 -16.13 5.02
C LEU A 310 -21.92 -16.12 3.49
N HIS A 311 -20.78 -15.69 2.96
CA HIS A 311 -20.52 -15.67 1.52
C HIS A 311 -20.46 -17.08 0.94
N LYS A 312 -19.80 -18.01 1.63
CA LYS A 312 -19.74 -19.43 1.22
C LYS A 312 -21.13 -20.07 1.22
N THR A 313 -21.99 -19.73 2.18
CA THR A 313 -23.34 -20.31 2.32
C THR A 313 -24.39 -19.64 1.42
N ALA A 314 -24.24 -18.34 1.13
CA ALA A 314 -25.24 -17.55 0.42
C ALA A 314 -24.61 -16.39 -0.39
N PRO A 315 -23.85 -16.68 -1.45
CA PRO A 315 -23.13 -15.67 -2.22
C PRO A 315 -24.09 -14.66 -2.88
N GLY A 316 -25.30 -15.08 -3.28
CA GLY A 316 -26.32 -14.22 -3.88
C GLY A 316 -26.77 -13.04 -3.00
N LEU A 317 -26.56 -13.10 -1.68
CA LEU A 317 -26.83 -11.99 -0.77
C LEU A 317 -25.87 -10.81 -0.98
N PHE A 318 -24.65 -11.08 -1.45
CA PHE A 318 -23.61 -10.05 -1.56
C PHE A 318 -23.87 -9.07 -2.70
N ALA A 319 -24.64 -9.48 -3.71
CA ALA A 319 -25.10 -8.61 -4.80
C ALA A 319 -26.08 -7.50 -4.33
N ILE A 320 -26.83 -7.75 -3.25
CA ILE A 320 -27.81 -6.80 -2.71
C ILE A 320 -27.44 -6.29 -1.31
N PHE A 321 -26.25 -6.64 -0.81
CA PHE A 321 -25.81 -6.31 0.54
C PHE A 321 -25.92 -4.82 0.89
N PRO A 322 -25.57 -3.86 0.00
CA PRO A 322 -25.74 -2.44 0.28
C PRO A 322 -27.20 -2.05 0.55
N GLN A 323 -28.16 -2.67 -0.15
CA GLN A 323 -29.59 -2.44 0.02
C GLN A 323 -30.07 -3.01 1.36
N LEU A 324 -29.58 -4.20 1.71
CA LEU A 324 -29.89 -4.83 3.00
C LEU A 324 -29.34 -4.02 4.19
N LEU A 325 -28.15 -3.43 4.04
CA LEU A 325 -27.57 -2.55 5.06
C LEU A 325 -28.28 -1.18 5.16
N ALA A 326 -28.97 -0.74 4.12
CA ALA A 326 -29.75 0.50 4.14
C ALA A 326 -31.10 0.34 4.86
N ASN A 327 -31.63 -0.89 4.97
CA ASN A 327 -32.88 -1.20 5.67
C ASN A 327 -32.62 -1.52 7.15
N PRO A 328 -33.10 -0.74 8.13
CA PRO A 328 -32.68 -0.90 9.53
C PRO A 328 -33.00 -2.27 10.16
N PRO A 329 -34.20 -2.87 9.98
CA PRO A 329 -34.48 -4.23 10.44
C PRO A 329 -33.54 -5.29 9.87
N GLN A 330 -33.32 -5.27 8.55
CA GLN A 330 -32.46 -6.24 7.87
C GLN A 330 -30.99 -6.04 8.25
N ARG A 331 -30.53 -4.79 8.30
CA ARG A 331 -29.20 -4.41 8.79
C ARG A 331 -28.94 -4.97 10.17
N ASN A 332 -29.85 -4.78 11.12
CA ASN A 332 -29.68 -5.27 12.48
C ASN A 332 -29.59 -6.80 12.52
N ALA A 333 -30.44 -7.49 11.75
CA ALA A 333 -30.40 -8.95 11.67
C ALA A 333 -29.07 -9.47 11.07
N ILE A 334 -28.58 -8.85 9.99
CA ILE A 334 -27.28 -9.16 9.38
C ILE A 334 -26.16 -8.92 10.37
N LEU A 335 -26.13 -7.77 11.05
CA LEU A 335 -25.08 -7.46 12.01
C LEU A 335 -25.13 -8.39 13.24
N MET A 336 -26.31 -8.78 13.71
CA MET A 336 -26.44 -9.79 14.75
C MET A 336 -25.92 -11.16 14.29
N CYS A 337 -26.16 -11.52 13.04
CA CYS A 337 -25.63 -12.75 12.43
C CYS A 337 -24.09 -12.69 12.36
N LEU A 338 -23.53 -11.61 11.82
CA LEU A 338 -22.08 -11.45 11.67
C LEU A 338 -21.32 -11.32 13.00
N LYS A 339 -21.97 -10.79 14.04
CA LYS A 339 -21.41 -10.67 15.40
C LYS A 339 -21.63 -11.93 16.26
N SER A 340 -21.97 -13.06 15.65
CA SER A 340 -22.21 -14.30 16.39
C SER A 340 -20.91 -14.84 17.00
N PRO A 341 -20.88 -15.17 18.29
CA PRO A 341 -19.66 -15.60 18.98
C PRO A 341 -19.21 -17.01 18.61
N SER A 342 -20.05 -17.80 17.94
CA SER A 342 -19.72 -19.16 17.50
C SER A 342 -20.44 -19.51 16.19
N ALA A 343 -19.91 -20.53 15.52
CA ALA A 343 -20.50 -21.21 14.37
C ALA A 343 -21.99 -21.56 14.56
N THR A 344 -22.31 -22.21 15.67
CA THR A 344 -23.68 -22.68 15.96
C THR A 344 -24.65 -21.53 16.16
N VAL A 345 -24.22 -20.46 16.84
CA VAL A 345 -25.04 -19.26 17.02
C VAL A 345 -25.20 -18.51 15.70
N PHE A 346 -24.17 -18.49 14.85
CA PHE A 346 -24.26 -17.95 13.50
C PHE A 346 -25.32 -18.70 12.69
N ASP A 347 -25.29 -20.03 12.66
CA ASP A 347 -26.20 -20.84 11.86
C ASP A 347 -27.66 -20.66 12.31
N ASP A 348 -27.93 -20.66 13.63
CA ASP A 348 -29.27 -20.38 14.18
C ASP A 348 -29.78 -18.98 13.81
N ARG A 349 -28.94 -17.95 13.97
CA ARG A 349 -29.29 -16.57 13.61
C ARG A 349 -29.47 -16.40 12.11
N TYR A 350 -28.68 -17.08 11.30
CA TYR A 350 -28.80 -17.08 9.85
C TYR A 350 -30.12 -17.72 9.41
N GLN A 351 -30.51 -18.86 9.99
CA GLN A 351 -31.81 -19.49 9.70
C GLN A 351 -32.98 -18.60 10.11
N LYS A 352 -32.93 -17.99 11.29
CA LYS A 352 -33.94 -17.01 11.74
C LYS A 352 -34.02 -15.79 10.82
N MET A 353 -32.88 -15.25 10.40
CA MET A 353 -32.82 -14.15 9.45
C MET A 353 -33.44 -14.54 8.11
N LYS A 354 -33.16 -15.76 7.61
CA LYS A 354 -33.75 -16.29 6.38
C LYS A 354 -35.26 -16.49 6.49
N GLN A 355 -35.77 -16.92 7.65
CA GLN A 355 -37.20 -17.09 7.89
C GLN A 355 -37.94 -15.75 7.97
N ASN A 356 -37.34 -14.76 8.64
CA ASN A 356 -37.99 -13.48 8.95
C ASN A 356 -37.97 -12.48 7.79
N TYR A 357 -37.05 -12.64 6.82
CA TYR A 357 -36.88 -11.69 5.71
C TYR A 357 -36.98 -12.40 4.35
N PRO A 358 -38.13 -12.34 3.66
CA PRO A 358 -38.34 -13.01 2.36
C PRO A 358 -37.30 -12.67 1.31
N VAL A 359 -36.86 -11.41 1.23
CA VAL A 359 -35.82 -10.96 0.29
C VAL A 359 -34.47 -11.67 0.52
N ILE A 360 -34.12 -11.96 1.78
CA ILE A 360 -32.90 -12.71 2.13
C ILE A 360 -33.09 -14.18 1.75
N ARG A 361 -34.26 -14.77 2.02
CA ARG A 361 -34.58 -16.15 1.64
C ARG A 361 -34.47 -16.37 0.14
N GLU A 362 -35.05 -15.47 -0.64
CA GLU A 362 -35.06 -15.55 -2.11
C GLU A 362 -33.64 -15.50 -2.66
N LYS A 363 -32.84 -14.51 -2.24
CA LYS A 363 -31.48 -14.33 -2.76
C LYS A 363 -30.47 -15.34 -2.23
N ALA A 364 -30.67 -15.89 -1.02
CA ALA A 364 -29.84 -16.94 -0.47
C ALA A 364 -29.97 -18.29 -1.19
N ASN A 365 -31.07 -18.51 -1.93
CA ASN A 365 -31.33 -19.76 -2.64
C ASN A 365 -30.93 -19.71 -4.13
N VAL A 366 -30.42 -18.59 -4.63
CA VAL A 366 -29.98 -18.45 -6.02
C VAL A 366 -28.52 -18.88 -6.14
N ALA A 367 -28.25 -19.93 -6.92
CA ALA A 367 -26.89 -20.35 -7.27
C ALA A 367 -26.16 -19.24 -8.04
N PRO A 368 -24.81 -19.18 -8.02
CA PRO A 368 -24.06 -18.07 -8.60
C PRO A 368 -24.32 -18.02 -10.12
N ALA A 369 -24.99 -16.97 -10.59
CA ALA A 369 -25.03 -16.65 -12.00
C ALA A 369 -23.66 -16.09 -12.40
N ALA A 370 -23.06 -16.65 -13.45
CA ALA A 370 -21.92 -16.07 -14.13
C ALA A 370 -22.20 -14.60 -14.49
N GLU A 371 -21.16 -13.77 -14.42
CA GLU A 371 -21.22 -12.33 -14.67
C GLU A 371 -22.06 -11.99 -15.91
N PRO A 372 -23.02 -11.06 -15.82
CA PRO A 372 -23.65 -10.54 -17.02
C PRO A 372 -22.65 -9.62 -17.73
N ALA A 373 -22.30 -10.02 -18.96
CA ALA A 373 -21.67 -9.18 -19.95
C ALA A 373 -22.37 -7.80 -20.00
N ARG A 374 -21.64 -6.74 -19.68
CA ARG A 374 -22.06 -5.37 -19.95
C ARG A 374 -21.96 -5.13 -21.45
N GLY A 375 -23.05 -5.43 -22.14
CA GLY A 375 -23.26 -5.11 -23.54
C GLY A 375 -24.74 -4.97 -23.81
N ALA A 376 -25.33 -3.81 -23.52
CA ALA A 376 -26.60 -3.41 -24.09
C ALA A 376 -26.76 -1.90 -23.96
N ASN A 377 -26.72 -1.25 -25.12
CA ASN A 377 -27.13 0.12 -25.37
C ASN A 377 -28.50 0.40 -24.72
N ASN A 378 -28.51 1.11 -23.61
CA ASN A 378 -29.68 1.89 -23.24
C ASN A 378 -29.53 3.25 -23.93
N PRO A 379 -30.41 3.61 -24.89
CA PRO A 379 -30.39 4.95 -25.45
C PRO A 379 -30.62 5.91 -24.29
N ILE A 380 -29.65 6.82 -24.11
CA ILE A 380 -29.81 8.00 -23.26
C ILE A 380 -31.17 8.61 -23.65
N PRO A 381 -32.13 8.73 -22.73
CA PRO A 381 -33.38 9.42 -23.05
C PRO A 381 -32.97 10.82 -23.47
N ARG A 382 -33.25 11.21 -24.72
CA ARG A 382 -33.02 12.57 -25.19
C ARG A 382 -33.63 13.50 -24.15
N LYS A 383 -32.78 14.33 -23.52
CA LYS A 383 -33.26 15.37 -22.60
C LYS A 383 -34.27 16.21 -23.38
N PRO A 384 -35.53 16.33 -22.92
CA PRO A 384 -36.51 17.12 -23.64
C PRO A 384 -36.00 18.56 -23.73
N GLY A 385 -36.15 19.15 -24.92
CA GLY A 385 -35.79 20.55 -25.17
C GLY A 385 -36.60 21.49 -24.26
N PHE A 386 -36.18 22.75 -24.15
CA PHE A 386 -36.84 23.73 -23.28
C PHE A 386 -38.35 23.85 -23.56
N GLU A 387 -38.76 23.88 -24.83
CA GLU A 387 -40.17 23.97 -25.22
C GLU A 387 -40.97 22.72 -24.84
N GLU A 388 -40.38 21.53 -24.94
CA GLU A 388 -41.03 20.28 -24.52
C GLU A 388 -41.22 20.21 -23.00
N ALA A 389 -40.22 20.67 -22.25
CA ALA A 389 -40.29 20.78 -20.80
C ALA A 389 -41.31 21.85 -20.36
N LEU A 390 -41.42 22.95 -21.10
CA LEU A 390 -42.42 24.00 -20.86
C LEU A 390 -43.85 23.51 -21.11
N GLU A 391 -44.09 22.81 -22.22
CA GLU A 391 -45.39 22.20 -22.53
C GLU A 391 -45.79 21.12 -21.53
N LEU A 392 -44.83 20.34 -21.05
CA LEU A 392 -45.08 19.38 -19.98
C LEU A 392 -45.46 20.09 -18.67
N ALA A 393 -44.76 21.17 -18.31
CA ALA A 393 -45.05 21.95 -17.11
C ALA A 393 -46.44 22.59 -17.16
N ILE A 394 -46.86 23.10 -18.32
CA ILE A 394 -48.21 23.66 -18.53
C ILE A 394 -49.27 22.58 -18.40
N ARG A 395 -49.09 21.42 -19.05
CA ARG A 395 -50.03 20.29 -18.95
C ARG A 395 -50.17 19.76 -17.52
N GLU A 396 -49.06 19.60 -16.81
CA GLU A 396 -49.08 19.16 -15.41
C GLU A 396 -49.65 20.25 -14.47
N LYS A 397 -49.47 21.53 -14.80
CA LYS A 397 -50.06 22.63 -14.03
C LYS A 397 -51.57 22.71 -14.22
N ALA A 398 -52.08 22.43 -15.43
CA ALA A 398 -53.52 22.40 -15.72
C ALA A 398 -54.28 21.29 -14.96
N LYS A 399 -53.59 20.20 -14.59
CA LYS A 399 -54.15 19.12 -13.75
C LYS A 399 -54.34 19.53 -12.28
N GLN A 400 -53.74 20.65 -11.85
CA GLN A 400 -53.86 21.10 -10.46
C GLN A 400 -55.19 21.84 -10.26
N PRO A 401 -55.87 21.64 -9.11
CA PRO A 401 -57.13 22.32 -8.82
C PRO A 401 -57.02 23.84 -8.96
N GLY A 402 -57.93 24.46 -9.72
CA GLY A 402 -57.98 25.91 -9.93
C GLY A 402 -57.08 26.48 -11.03
N PHE A 403 -56.33 25.64 -11.76
CA PHE A 403 -55.39 26.09 -12.81
C PHE A 403 -55.74 25.60 -14.23
N ALA A 404 -56.86 24.90 -14.42
CA ALA A 404 -57.21 24.30 -15.71
C ALA A 404 -57.19 25.31 -16.87
N ASP A 405 -57.79 26.50 -16.66
CA ASP A 405 -57.92 27.54 -17.70
C ASP A 405 -56.77 28.57 -17.69
N THR A 406 -55.95 28.60 -16.63
CA THR A 406 -54.92 29.64 -16.41
C THR A 406 -53.49 29.08 -16.32
N ALA A 407 -53.31 27.78 -16.50
CA ALA A 407 -52.02 27.10 -16.34
C ALA A 407 -50.92 27.68 -17.23
N ARG A 408 -51.23 27.99 -18.48
CA ARG A 408 -50.26 28.55 -19.43
C ARG A 408 -49.77 29.92 -18.97
N GLU A 409 -50.69 30.82 -18.68
CA GLU A 409 -50.40 32.17 -18.20
C GLU A 409 -49.64 32.14 -16.88
N THR A 410 -50.05 31.27 -15.94
CA THR A 410 -49.36 31.11 -14.65
C THR A 410 -47.92 30.64 -14.80
N VAL A 411 -47.66 29.67 -15.69
CA VAL A 411 -46.30 29.14 -15.90
C VAL A 411 -45.42 30.15 -16.63
N GLU A 412 -45.94 30.79 -17.68
CA GLU A 412 -45.20 31.80 -18.45
C GLU A 412 -44.93 33.06 -17.61
N GLN A 413 -45.87 33.51 -16.78
CA GLN A 413 -45.67 34.62 -15.84
C GLN A 413 -44.63 34.30 -14.76
N GLY A 414 -44.61 33.05 -14.29
CA GLY A 414 -43.57 32.56 -13.39
C GLY A 414 -42.17 32.64 -13.99
N LEU A 415 -42.03 32.35 -15.30
CA LEU A 415 -40.77 32.49 -16.04
C LEU A 415 -40.35 33.95 -16.20
N ILE A 416 -41.28 34.85 -16.54
CA ILE A 416 -41.02 36.29 -16.64
C ILE A 416 -40.55 36.83 -15.28
N THR A 417 -41.25 36.48 -14.21
CA THR A 417 -40.91 36.93 -12.85
C THR A 417 -39.56 36.36 -12.40
N TYR A 418 -39.24 35.11 -12.73
CA TYR A 418 -37.92 34.53 -12.47
C TYR A 418 -36.82 35.23 -13.25
N TYR A 419 -37.02 35.53 -14.54
CA TYR A 419 -36.05 36.25 -15.38
C TYR A 419 -35.65 37.60 -14.75
N PHE A 420 -36.61 38.35 -14.25
CA PHE A 420 -36.37 39.67 -13.65
C PHE A 420 -35.95 39.64 -12.19
N GLN A 421 -36.36 38.65 -11.38
CA GLN A 421 -36.10 38.65 -9.93
C GLN A 421 -35.12 37.56 -9.45
N GLY A 422 -34.79 36.58 -10.30
CA GLY A 422 -33.82 35.50 -10.02
C GLY A 422 -34.26 34.48 -8.97
N ARG A 423 -35.50 34.51 -8.49
CA ARG A 423 -35.98 33.64 -7.40
C ARG A 423 -36.64 32.37 -7.95
N PHE A 424 -36.03 31.21 -7.72
CA PHE A 424 -36.55 29.90 -8.18
C PHE A 424 -37.98 29.57 -7.71
N ILE A 425 -38.45 30.19 -6.61
CA ILE A 425 -39.82 30.01 -6.11
C ILE A 425 -40.88 30.48 -7.12
N ASN A 426 -40.53 31.41 -8.01
CA ASN A 426 -41.41 31.94 -9.05
C ASN A 426 -41.68 30.92 -10.17
N LEU A 427 -40.83 29.89 -10.30
CA LEU A 427 -40.98 28.83 -11.30
C LEU A 427 -41.92 27.72 -10.78
N THR A 428 -42.73 27.11 -11.64
CA THR A 428 -43.57 25.97 -11.24
C THR A 428 -42.75 24.70 -10.99
N ALA A 429 -43.13 23.92 -9.99
CA ALA A 429 -42.59 22.56 -9.80
C ALA A 429 -43.26 21.53 -10.71
N ALA A 430 -44.41 21.87 -11.31
CA ALA A 430 -45.13 21.00 -12.25
C ALA A 430 -44.26 20.65 -13.47
N GLY A 431 -44.29 19.40 -13.90
CA GLY A 431 -43.45 18.90 -15.00
C GLY A 431 -41.94 18.95 -14.72
N GLY A 432 -41.51 19.21 -13.48
CA GLY A 432 -40.10 19.30 -13.09
C GLY A 432 -39.38 20.58 -13.52
N LEU A 433 -40.11 21.60 -14.02
CA LEU A 433 -39.51 22.80 -14.62
C LEU A 433 -38.58 23.55 -13.66
N ARG A 434 -39.00 23.81 -12.41
CA ARG A 434 -38.16 24.44 -11.38
C ARG A 434 -36.85 23.67 -11.14
N SER A 435 -36.91 22.34 -11.09
CA SER A 435 -35.73 21.50 -10.84
C SER A 435 -34.69 21.66 -11.95
N LYS A 436 -35.12 21.80 -13.20
CA LYS A 436 -34.22 21.97 -14.36
C LYS A 436 -33.47 23.30 -14.33
N PHE A 437 -34.12 24.37 -13.86
CA PHE A 437 -33.44 25.64 -13.60
C PHE A 437 -32.51 25.58 -12.39
N THR A 438 -32.90 24.90 -11.30
CA THR A 438 -32.03 24.75 -10.10
C THR A 438 -30.79 23.89 -10.39
N GLN A 439 -30.88 22.94 -11.31
CA GLN A 439 -29.77 22.08 -11.75
C GLN A 439 -28.91 22.71 -12.84
N GLY A 440 -29.24 23.92 -13.31
CA GLY A 440 -28.50 24.62 -14.37
C GLY A 440 -28.74 24.06 -15.77
N GLU A 441 -29.73 23.18 -15.98
CA GLU A 441 -30.09 22.69 -17.30
C GLU A 441 -30.75 23.77 -18.17
N PHE A 442 -31.51 24.67 -17.55
CA PHE A 442 -32.07 25.88 -18.17
C PHE A 442 -31.61 27.13 -17.43
N THR A 443 -31.44 28.21 -18.18
CA THR A 443 -30.99 29.51 -17.66
C THR A 443 -31.89 30.63 -18.17
N GLU A 444 -31.66 31.84 -17.70
CA GLU A 444 -32.33 33.06 -18.18
C GLU A 444 -32.12 33.25 -19.69
N LYS A 445 -30.96 32.84 -20.23
CA LYS A 445 -30.69 32.83 -21.67
C LYS A 445 -31.64 31.89 -22.42
N THR A 446 -31.99 30.76 -21.81
CA THR A 446 -32.95 29.80 -22.37
C THR A 446 -34.36 30.41 -22.46
N ILE A 447 -34.75 31.23 -21.48
CA ILE A 447 -36.03 31.97 -21.49
C ILE A 447 -36.02 33.04 -22.60
N ALA A 448 -34.94 33.82 -22.70
CA ALA A 448 -34.79 34.86 -23.73
C ALA A 448 -34.75 34.28 -25.17
N ALA A 449 -34.36 33.02 -25.33
CA ALA A 449 -34.37 32.31 -26.61
C ALA A 449 -35.69 31.56 -26.90
N SER A 450 -36.70 31.66 -26.01
CA SER A 450 -37.96 30.92 -26.11
C SER A 450 -39.11 31.77 -26.64
N ARG A 451 -40.27 31.15 -26.83
CA ARG A 451 -41.51 31.88 -27.15
C ARG A 451 -41.93 32.92 -26.10
N VAL A 452 -41.41 32.86 -24.88
CA VAL A 452 -41.71 33.82 -23.80
C VAL A 452 -40.99 35.15 -24.01
N ASN A 453 -39.99 35.21 -24.90
CA ASN A 453 -39.19 36.40 -25.16
C ASN A 453 -40.03 37.65 -25.51
N ASN A 454 -41.06 37.49 -26.33
CA ASN A 454 -41.94 38.60 -26.72
C ASN A 454 -42.79 39.16 -25.55
N LYS A 455 -42.91 38.42 -24.44
CA LYS A 455 -43.60 38.86 -23.22
C LYS A 455 -42.66 39.45 -22.17
N LEU A 456 -41.35 39.26 -22.32
CA LEU A 456 -40.36 39.72 -21.33
C LEU A 456 -40.32 41.25 -21.21
N LEU A 457 -40.35 41.98 -22.32
CA LEU A 457 -40.31 43.45 -22.29
C LEU A 457 -41.56 44.07 -21.63
N PRO A 458 -42.80 43.80 -22.10
CA PRO A 458 -44.00 44.36 -21.46
C PRO A 458 -44.15 43.92 -20.00
N GLY A 459 -43.86 42.65 -19.67
CA GLY A 459 -43.93 42.15 -18.30
C GLY A 459 -42.86 42.71 -17.37
N GLY A 460 -41.65 42.97 -17.88
CA GLY A 460 -40.59 43.64 -17.13
C GLY A 460 -40.88 45.12 -16.84
N LEU A 461 -41.48 45.83 -17.82
CA LEU A 461 -41.97 47.19 -17.63
C LEU A 461 -43.08 47.25 -16.57
N PHE A 462 -44.03 46.31 -16.63
CA PHE A 462 -45.09 46.17 -15.63
C PHE A 462 -44.51 45.94 -14.22
N LEU A 463 -43.62 44.96 -14.05
CA LEU A 463 -42.98 44.66 -12.76
C LEU A 463 -42.22 45.86 -12.17
N THR A 464 -41.62 46.69 -13.03
CA THR A 464 -40.92 47.92 -12.64
C THR A 464 -41.90 48.98 -12.15
N MET A 465 -43.02 49.17 -12.86
CA MET A 465 -44.07 50.10 -12.46
C MET A 465 -44.70 49.70 -11.11
N SER A 466 -44.84 48.40 -10.82
CA SER A 466 -45.32 47.91 -9.52
C SER A 466 -44.37 48.15 -8.33
N GLY A 467 -43.21 48.78 -8.53
CA GLY A 467 -42.32 49.24 -7.44
C GLY A 467 -41.24 48.24 -6.99
N ASN A 468 -41.08 47.10 -7.67
CA ASN A 468 -40.08 46.07 -7.35
C ASN A 468 -38.68 46.37 -7.91
N VAL A 469 -38.27 47.64 -7.92
CA VAL A 469 -37.07 48.12 -8.63
C VAL A 469 -35.76 47.64 -7.97
N SER A 470 -35.73 47.48 -6.65
CA SER A 470 -34.56 47.02 -5.88
C SER A 470 -34.31 45.51 -5.97
N GLY A 471 -35.28 44.73 -6.45
CA GLY A 471 -35.20 43.27 -6.55
C GLY A 471 -34.82 42.73 -7.93
N LEU A 472 -34.49 43.61 -8.88
CA LEU A 472 -34.19 43.22 -10.26
C LEU A 472 -32.78 42.62 -10.42
N THR A 473 -32.66 41.55 -11.22
CA THR A 473 -31.38 40.96 -11.62
C THR A 473 -30.61 41.90 -12.55
N SER A 474 -29.29 41.75 -12.63
CA SER A 474 -28.44 42.56 -13.53
C SER A 474 -28.85 42.45 -15.00
N HIS A 475 -29.27 41.26 -15.44
CA HIS A 475 -29.75 41.02 -16.81
C HIS A 475 -31.12 41.67 -17.07
N GLY A 476 -32.07 41.50 -16.15
CA GLY A 476 -33.38 42.15 -16.25
C GLY A 476 -33.28 43.68 -16.26
N LYS A 477 -32.39 44.23 -15.42
CA LYS A 477 -32.11 45.67 -15.39
C LYS A 477 -31.52 46.17 -16.70
N THR A 478 -30.55 45.46 -17.27
CA THR A 478 -29.93 45.81 -18.56
C THR A 478 -30.97 45.82 -19.69
N MET A 479 -31.88 44.84 -19.72
CA MET A 479 -32.96 44.79 -20.72
C MET A 479 -33.91 45.99 -20.63
N LEU A 480 -34.27 46.41 -19.40
CA LEU A 480 -35.20 47.53 -19.19
C LEU A 480 -34.56 48.91 -19.40
N GLN A 481 -33.25 49.00 -19.19
CA GLN A 481 -32.44 50.21 -19.45
C GLN A 481 -32.03 50.37 -20.92
N GLY A 482 -32.20 49.33 -21.73
CA GLY A 482 -31.88 49.36 -23.16
C GLY A 482 -32.72 50.35 -23.96
N ASP A 483 -32.25 50.68 -25.16
CA ASP A 483 -32.97 51.51 -26.12
C ASP A 483 -33.90 50.62 -26.95
N TYR A 484 -35.20 50.65 -26.64
CA TYR A 484 -36.24 49.94 -27.38
C TYR A 484 -37.31 50.92 -27.89
N PRO A 485 -37.95 50.64 -29.04
CA PRO A 485 -39.02 51.49 -29.55
C PRO A 485 -40.19 51.54 -28.56
N VAL A 486 -40.49 52.74 -28.07
CA VAL A 486 -41.63 52.97 -27.18
C VAL A 486 -42.84 53.33 -28.05
N SER A 487 -43.69 52.35 -28.34
CA SER A 487 -44.92 52.53 -29.12
C SER A 487 -46.16 52.59 -28.24
N ARG A 488 -47.30 53.00 -28.82
CA ARG A 488 -48.58 53.02 -28.11
C ARG A 488 -49.08 51.61 -27.80
N GLU A 489 -48.79 50.64 -28.66
CA GLU A 489 -49.11 49.22 -28.44
C GLU A 489 -48.34 48.65 -27.24
N LEU A 490 -47.04 48.98 -27.10
CA LEU A 490 -46.24 48.55 -25.95
C LEU A 490 -46.77 49.16 -24.64
N TYR A 491 -47.13 50.45 -24.67
CA TYR A 491 -47.78 51.12 -23.55
C TYR A 491 -49.09 50.43 -23.15
N GLN A 492 -49.97 50.15 -24.12
CA GLN A 492 -51.24 49.46 -23.89
C GLN A 492 -51.06 48.03 -23.37
N GLN A 493 -50.08 47.27 -23.87
CA GLN A 493 -49.74 45.94 -23.37
C GLN A 493 -49.29 46.00 -21.91
N THR A 494 -48.39 46.93 -21.55
CA THR A 494 -47.87 47.08 -20.19
C THR A 494 -48.96 47.49 -19.18
N ILE A 495 -49.87 48.39 -19.56
CA ILE A 495 -50.94 48.84 -18.64
C ILE A 495 -52.16 47.90 -18.60
N SER A 496 -52.34 47.03 -19.61
CA SER A 496 -53.46 46.08 -19.65
C SER A 496 -53.40 45.03 -18.52
N GLU A 497 -52.20 44.70 -18.03
CA GLU A 497 -52.00 43.84 -16.85
C GLU A 497 -52.27 44.59 -15.52
N TYR A 498 -52.39 45.92 -15.55
CA TYR A 498 -52.51 46.77 -14.36
C TYR A 498 -53.94 46.91 -13.82
N GLN A 499 -54.93 46.18 -14.36
CA GLN A 499 -56.40 46.26 -14.13
C GLN A 499 -56.88 46.81 -12.76
N ASN A 500 -56.72 48.12 -12.51
CA ASN A 500 -57.28 48.87 -11.39
C ASN A 500 -57.32 50.36 -11.75
N SER A 501 -58.48 50.97 -11.50
CA SER A 501 -58.95 52.25 -12.05
C SER A 501 -58.37 53.51 -11.40
N ASN A 502 -57.20 53.43 -10.75
CA ASN A 502 -56.65 54.51 -9.94
C ASN A 502 -55.49 55.26 -10.64
N THR A 503 -55.79 56.46 -11.14
CA THR A 503 -54.80 57.36 -11.78
C THR A 503 -53.56 57.60 -10.93
N ASP A 504 -53.69 57.59 -9.60
CA ASP A 504 -52.57 57.84 -8.69
C ASP A 504 -51.53 56.70 -8.71
N GLU A 505 -51.98 55.45 -8.83
CA GLU A 505 -51.09 54.28 -8.87
C GLU A 505 -50.34 54.19 -10.19
N LEU A 506 -50.98 54.59 -11.31
CA LEU A 506 -50.31 54.68 -12.60
C LEU A 506 -49.19 55.72 -12.59
N LEU A 507 -49.42 56.89 -11.99
CA LEU A 507 -48.41 57.96 -11.90
C LEU A 507 -47.23 57.57 -10.99
N VAL A 508 -47.49 56.92 -9.86
CA VAL A 508 -46.43 56.34 -9.03
C VAL A 508 -45.66 55.25 -9.78
N GLY A 509 -46.35 54.44 -10.58
CA GLY A 509 -45.71 53.43 -11.42
C GLY A 509 -44.82 54.03 -12.51
N LEU A 510 -45.26 55.10 -13.16
CA LEU A 510 -44.44 55.84 -14.13
C LEU A 510 -43.22 56.50 -13.48
N TYR A 511 -43.35 56.99 -12.25
CA TYR A 511 -42.20 57.43 -11.47
C TYR A 511 -41.22 56.29 -11.19
N ASN A 512 -41.69 55.11 -10.75
CA ASN A 512 -40.83 53.93 -10.54
C ASN A 512 -40.11 53.51 -11.83
N LEU A 513 -40.80 53.58 -12.97
CA LEU A 513 -40.20 53.35 -14.28
C LEU A 513 -39.13 54.41 -14.62
N SER A 514 -39.35 55.68 -14.25
CA SER A 514 -38.37 56.76 -14.48
C SER A 514 -37.04 56.54 -13.75
N LEU A 515 -37.04 55.77 -12.65
CA LEU A 515 -35.83 55.40 -11.92
C LEU A 515 -34.95 54.40 -12.68
N ILE A 516 -35.53 53.68 -13.64
CA ILE A 516 -34.84 52.68 -14.47
C ILE A 516 -34.60 53.20 -15.88
N ASN A 517 -35.63 53.73 -16.54
CA ASN A 517 -35.56 54.27 -17.90
C ASN A 517 -36.38 55.58 -18.00
N PRO A 518 -35.74 56.74 -17.77
CA PRO A 518 -36.40 58.05 -17.81
C PRO A 518 -37.10 58.35 -19.15
N SER A 519 -36.48 57.99 -20.26
CA SER A 519 -36.98 58.25 -21.62
C SER A 519 -38.27 57.48 -21.91
N THR A 520 -38.31 56.19 -21.54
CA THR A 520 -39.53 55.37 -21.66
C THR A 520 -40.64 55.89 -20.75
N ALA A 521 -40.30 56.26 -19.50
CA ALA A 521 -41.27 56.82 -18.55
C ALA A 521 -41.88 58.14 -19.04
N GLU A 522 -41.09 59.03 -19.66
CA GLU A 522 -41.56 60.29 -20.22
C GLU A 522 -42.51 60.06 -21.42
N LYS A 523 -42.17 59.13 -22.32
CA LYS A 523 -43.03 58.75 -23.45
C LYS A 523 -44.32 58.06 -22.99
N PHE A 524 -44.25 57.16 -22.02
CA PHE A 524 -45.43 56.56 -21.39
C PHE A 524 -46.27 57.60 -20.64
N LEU A 525 -45.65 58.60 -20.01
CA LEU A 525 -46.36 59.73 -19.39
C LEU A 525 -47.09 60.56 -20.46
N LYS A 526 -46.54 60.70 -21.66
CA LYS A 526 -47.23 61.33 -22.80
C LYS A 526 -48.45 60.54 -23.26
N TYR A 527 -48.33 59.22 -23.44
CA TYR A 527 -49.48 58.37 -23.79
C TYR A 527 -50.52 58.29 -22.67
N ALA A 528 -50.07 58.23 -21.41
CA ALA A 528 -50.95 58.28 -20.25
C ALA A 528 -51.67 59.63 -20.14
N LYS A 529 -51.03 60.75 -20.48
CA LYS A 529 -51.72 62.05 -20.61
C LYS A 529 -52.83 61.92 -21.64
N GLU A 530 -52.56 61.40 -22.83
CA GLU A 530 -53.59 61.23 -23.88
C GLU A 530 -54.76 60.32 -23.45
N ASP A 531 -54.49 59.24 -22.70
CA ASP A 531 -55.50 58.28 -22.23
C ASP A 531 -56.26 58.75 -20.97
N LEU A 532 -55.62 59.55 -20.09
CA LEU A 532 -56.21 60.10 -18.86
C LEU A 532 -56.94 61.44 -19.07
N LEU A 533 -56.66 62.17 -20.16
CA LEU A 533 -57.18 63.52 -20.44
C LEU A 533 -58.61 63.56 -20.99
N ALA A 534 -59.42 62.53 -20.77
CA ALA A 534 -60.87 62.68 -20.82
C ALA A 534 -61.40 63.32 -19.51
N GLY A 535 -61.03 64.58 -19.23
CA GLY A 535 -61.78 65.46 -18.33
C GLY A 535 -61.30 65.70 -16.87
N ARG A 536 -60.00 65.74 -16.55
CA ARG A 536 -59.52 66.21 -15.22
C ARG A 536 -58.32 67.18 -15.28
N ASP A 537 -58.21 68.06 -14.28
CA ASP A 537 -57.09 69.00 -14.06
C ASP A 537 -55.87 68.29 -13.44
N LEU A 538 -54.73 68.32 -14.14
CA LEU A 538 -53.46 67.71 -13.68
C LEU A 538 -52.92 68.32 -12.38
N SER A 539 -53.27 69.57 -12.10
CA SER A 539 -52.79 70.31 -10.93
C SER A 539 -53.37 69.73 -9.63
N GLU A 540 -54.63 69.29 -9.65
CA GLU A 540 -55.27 68.60 -8.52
C GLU A 540 -54.68 67.20 -8.28
N VAL A 541 -54.29 66.48 -9.34
CA VAL A 541 -53.73 65.13 -9.24
C VAL A 541 -52.34 65.18 -8.60
N ILE A 542 -51.50 66.15 -8.97
CA ILE A 542 -50.17 66.37 -8.36
C ILE A 542 -50.30 66.78 -6.88
N ALA A 543 -51.34 67.55 -6.53
CA ALA A 543 -51.60 67.96 -5.15
C ALA A 543 -51.99 66.78 -4.23
N ARG A 544 -52.66 65.75 -4.78
CA ARG A 544 -53.12 64.55 -4.03
C ARG A 544 -52.05 63.47 -3.83
N GLN A 545 -50.92 63.53 -4.53
CA GLN A 545 -49.82 62.57 -4.38
C GLN A 545 -49.18 62.64 -2.99
N LYS A 546 -49.17 61.52 -2.26
CA LYS A 546 -48.64 61.41 -0.88
C LYS A 546 -47.12 61.25 -0.81
N THR A 547 -46.47 60.84 -1.90
CA THR A 547 -45.03 60.53 -1.95
C THR A 547 -44.22 61.71 -2.50
N GLY A 548 -43.37 62.32 -1.67
CA GLY A 548 -42.56 63.51 -2.02
C GLY A 548 -41.75 63.38 -3.32
N PRO A 549 -40.99 62.29 -3.55
CA PRO A 549 -40.15 62.16 -4.73
C PRO A 549 -40.90 62.07 -6.08
N ALA A 550 -42.06 61.41 -6.10
CA ALA A 550 -42.91 61.30 -7.30
C ALA A 550 -43.60 62.64 -7.61
N LYS A 551 -44.05 63.35 -6.57
CA LYS A 551 -44.63 64.69 -6.67
C LYS A 551 -43.62 65.72 -7.22
N ASP A 552 -42.38 65.68 -6.73
CA ASP A 552 -41.31 66.59 -7.18
C ASP A 552 -40.83 66.28 -8.60
N TRP A 553 -40.84 65.00 -8.99
CA TRP A 553 -40.57 64.59 -10.38
C TRP A 553 -41.66 65.10 -11.33
N LEU A 554 -42.94 65.03 -10.95
CA LEU A 554 -44.06 65.57 -11.74
C LEU A 554 -44.07 67.10 -11.80
N GLY A 555 -43.78 67.79 -10.68
CA GLY A 555 -43.76 69.25 -10.60
C GLY A 555 -42.68 69.91 -11.46
N ARG A 556 -41.49 69.28 -11.55
CA ARG A 556 -40.38 69.75 -12.40
C ARG A 556 -40.67 69.65 -13.90
N GLN A 557 -41.54 68.72 -14.29
CA GLN A 557 -41.93 68.56 -15.69
C GLN A 557 -43.00 69.58 -16.13
N LEU A 558 -43.49 70.47 -15.25
CA LEU A 558 -44.71 71.25 -15.48
C LEU A 558 -44.68 72.74 -15.07
N LEU A 559 -43.58 73.32 -14.59
CA LEU A 559 -43.55 74.75 -14.19
C LEU A 559 -42.36 75.52 -14.78
N HIS A 560 -42.68 76.52 -15.62
CA HIS A 560 -41.79 77.61 -16.04
C HIS A 560 -42.15 78.91 -15.31
N ASN A 561 -41.11 79.73 -15.07
CA ASN A 561 -41.08 81.17 -14.71
C ASN A 561 -40.89 81.58 -13.22
N THR A 562 -39.63 81.93 -12.93
CA THR A 562 -39.05 83.07 -12.16
C THR A 562 -39.98 84.04 -11.41
N PRO A 563 -39.55 84.69 -10.29
CA PRO A 563 -38.41 85.63 -10.31
C PRO A 563 -37.54 85.78 -9.03
N GLN A 564 -36.48 86.58 -9.23
CA GLN A 564 -35.30 86.85 -8.38
C GLN A 564 -35.49 87.85 -7.22
N PRO A 565 -34.49 87.96 -6.30
CA PRO A 565 -34.73 88.30 -4.90
C PRO A 565 -34.02 89.55 -4.35
N ASP A 566 -34.45 89.88 -3.12
CA ASP A 566 -34.04 90.88 -2.12
C ASP A 566 -32.50 90.95 -1.81
N PRO A 567 -31.91 92.12 -1.46
CA PRO A 567 -30.46 92.29 -1.32
C PRO A 567 -29.76 91.46 -0.24
N GLY A 568 -30.45 91.00 0.81
CA GLY A 568 -29.90 90.02 1.77
C GLY A 568 -29.61 88.65 1.13
N ILE A 569 -30.43 88.29 0.12
CA ILE A 569 -30.25 87.06 -0.65
C ILE A 569 -29.01 87.15 -1.54
N ARG A 570 -28.57 88.36 -1.94
CA ARG A 570 -27.32 88.55 -2.71
C ARG A 570 -26.08 88.17 -1.90
N ARG A 571 -26.03 88.49 -0.60
CA ARG A 571 -24.88 88.14 0.26
C ARG A 571 -24.88 86.68 0.68
N ILE A 572 -26.05 86.11 0.94
CA ILE A 572 -26.19 84.67 1.16
C ILE A 572 -25.87 83.90 -0.14
N ALA A 573 -26.21 84.45 -1.31
CA ALA A 573 -25.80 83.89 -2.60
C ALA A 573 -24.28 83.98 -2.83
N ASP A 574 -23.61 85.06 -2.42
CA ASP A 574 -22.13 85.17 -2.48
C ASP A 574 -21.46 84.20 -1.48
N PHE A 575 -21.99 84.09 -0.25
CA PHE A 575 -21.54 83.08 0.71
C PHE A 575 -21.71 81.67 0.14
N LYS A 576 -22.89 81.37 -0.42
CA LYS A 576 -23.22 80.07 -1.03
C LYS A 576 -22.33 79.78 -2.24
N ALA A 577 -22.08 80.76 -3.12
CA ALA A 577 -21.19 80.58 -4.27
C ALA A 577 -19.74 80.27 -3.83
N ARG A 578 -19.24 80.93 -2.79
CA ARG A 578 -17.91 80.65 -2.22
C ARG A 578 -17.87 79.34 -1.44
N LEU A 579 -18.92 79.02 -0.69
CA LEU A 579 -19.09 77.73 -0.02
C LEU A 579 -19.18 76.59 -1.04
N ASP A 580 -19.77 76.81 -2.21
CA ASP A 580 -19.84 75.84 -3.30
C ASP A 580 -18.50 75.59 -3.97
N SER A 581 -17.56 76.54 -3.86
CA SER A 581 -16.17 76.34 -4.27
C SER A 581 -15.33 75.51 -3.27
N PHE A 582 -15.84 75.20 -2.07
CA PHE A 582 -15.16 74.27 -1.17
C PHE A 582 -15.25 72.84 -1.74
N PRO A 583 -14.11 72.19 -2.04
CA PRO A 583 -14.11 70.82 -2.55
C PRO A 583 -14.64 69.86 -1.47
N VAL A 584 -15.74 69.19 -1.79
CA VAL A 584 -16.40 68.20 -0.92
C VAL A 584 -16.04 66.76 -1.26
N GLU A 585 -15.35 66.54 -2.37
CA GLU A 585 -14.97 65.22 -2.84
C GLU A 585 -13.56 64.84 -2.32
N TYR A 586 -13.41 63.56 -2.01
CA TYR A 586 -12.13 62.95 -1.64
C TYR A 586 -11.86 61.79 -2.58
N ASP A 587 -10.67 61.81 -3.18
CA ASP A 587 -10.19 60.70 -4.00
C ASP A 587 -9.77 59.50 -3.13
N ALA A 588 -9.38 59.76 -1.87
CA ALA A 588 -9.05 58.76 -0.85
C ALA A 588 -9.26 59.34 0.56
N PHE A 589 -9.66 58.51 1.54
CA PHE A 589 -9.83 58.97 2.92
C PHE A 589 -8.50 59.12 3.65
N GLU A 590 -8.15 60.37 3.97
CA GLU A 590 -7.11 60.71 4.93
C GLU A 590 -7.77 61.45 6.10
N GLU A 591 -7.83 60.81 7.27
CA GLU A 591 -8.50 61.33 8.47
C GLU A 591 -7.98 62.73 8.85
N GLN A 592 -6.66 62.94 8.73
CA GLN A 592 -6.03 64.22 8.98
C GLN A 592 -6.53 65.31 8.02
N LYS A 593 -6.58 65.04 6.70
CA LYS A 593 -7.11 65.98 5.70
C LYS A 593 -8.59 66.27 5.89
N TYR A 594 -9.37 65.28 6.34
CA TYR A 594 -10.78 65.48 6.68
C TYR A 594 -10.96 66.43 7.87
N ASN A 595 -10.21 66.22 8.94
CA ASN A 595 -10.25 67.08 10.12
C ASN A 595 -9.73 68.50 9.82
N ASP A 596 -8.67 68.63 9.02
CA ASP A 596 -8.12 69.91 8.59
C ASP A 596 -9.13 70.70 7.72
N ARG A 597 -9.87 70.02 6.83
CA ARG A 597 -10.91 70.63 5.98
C ARG A 597 -12.15 71.03 6.78
N LEU A 598 -12.57 70.24 7.77
CA LEU A 598 -13.62 70.65 8.71
C LEU A 598 -13.24 71.92 9.46
N ALA A 599 -12.01 71.97 9.98
CA ALA A 599 -11.49 73.15 10.66
C ALA A 599 -11.38 74.37 9.71
N ALA A 600 -10.99 74.16 8.44
CA ALA A 600 -10.95 75.22 7.44
C ALA A 600 -12.35 75.77 7.10
N LEU A 601 -13.35 74.91 6.99
CA LEU A 601 -14.75 75.28 6.74
C LEU A 601 -15.33 76.09 7.92
N GLU A 602 -15.01 75.70 9.15
CA GLU A 602 -15.42 76.43 10.35
C GLU A 602 -14.78 77.82 10.44
N ARG A 603 -13.48 77.91 10.13
CA ARG A 603 -12.77 79.20 10.06
C ARG A 603 -13.36 80.10 8.97
N PHE A 604 -13.61 79.56 7.77
CA PHE A 604 -14.24 80.30 6.67
C PHE A 604 -15.60 80.89 7.05
N ALA A 605 -16.46 80.10 7.70
CA ALA A 605 -17.76 80.57 8.17
C ALA A 605 -17.63 81.67 9.24
N ALA A 606 -16.70 81.51 10.19
CA ALA A 606 -16.46 82.48 11.25
C ALA A 606 -15.91 83.81 10.69
N ASP A 607 -14.98 83.76 9.74
CA ASP A 607 -14.39 84.93 9.10
C ASP A 607 -15.41 85.68 8.23
N PHE A 608 -16.25 84.96 7.49
CA PHE A 608 -17.32 85.56 6.68
C PHE A 608 -18.34 86.30 7.56
N LYS A 609 -18.82 85.66 8.64
CA LYS A 609 -19.75 86.30 9.58
C LYS A 609 -19.16 87.56 10.23
N ARG A 610 -17.87 87.53 10.55
CA ARG A 610 -17.16 88.68 11.13
C ARG A 610 -17.06 89.86 10.15
N ASN A 611 -16.72 89.58 8.89
CA ASN A 611 -16.46 90.62 7.88
C ASN A 611 -17.74 91.31 7.38
N TYR A 612 -18.90 90.63 7.43
CA TYR A 612 -20.18 91.14 6.95
C TYR A 612 -21.23 91.31 8.06
N ALA A 613 -20.81 91.37 9.33
CA ALA A 613 -21.69 91.41 10.50
C ALA A 613 -22.72 92.56 10.50
N HIS A 614 -22.44 93.66 9.80
CA HIS A 614 -23.30 94.83 9.68
C HIS A 614 -24.33 94.75 8.53
N GLU A 615 -24.16 93.80 7.60
CA GLU A 615 -25.05 93.56 6.44
C GLU A 615 -25.93 92.30 6.62
N LEU A 616 -25.69 91.50 7.67
CA LEU A 616 -26.36 90.23 7.91
C LEU A 616 -27.38 90.35 9.05
N SER A 617 -28.63 90.01 8.77
CA SER A 617 -29.67 89.87 9.80
C SER A 617 -29.46 88.61 10.65
N SER A 618 -30.12 88.53 11.81
CA SER A 618 -30.15 87.33 12.65
C SER A 618 -30.61 86.08 11.88
N SER A 619 -31.56 86.25 10.95
CA SER A 619 -32.02 85.17 10.06
C SER A 619 -30.96 84.77 9.02
N SER A 620 -30.17 85.72 8.51
CA SER A 620 -29.08 85.46 7.58
C SER A 620 -27.92 84.70 8.26
N LEU A 621 -27.63 85.01 9.53
CA LEU A 621 -26.64 84.28 10.32
C LEU A 621 -27.05 82.83 10.57
N ALA A 622 -28.33 82.58 10.88
CA ALA A 622 -28.86 81.24 11.02
C ALA A 622 -28.82 80.45 9.70
N GLN A 623 -29.13 81.10 8.56
CA GLN A 623 -29.01 80.49 7.23
C GLN A 623 -27.56 80.14 6.87
N ILE A 624 -26.59 80.97 7.27
CA ILE A 624 -25.16 80.64 7.10
C ILE A 624 -24.78 79.41 7.94
N ASP A 625 -25.24 79.30 9.18
CA ASP A 625 -25.02 78.12 10.02
C ASP A 625 -25.65 76.85 9.44
N GLU A 626 -26.86 76.97 8.90
CA GLU A 626 -27.55 75.88 8.23
C GLU A 626 -26.78 75.42 6.99
N LEU A 627 -26.36 76.35 6.10
CA LEU A 627 -25.56 76.04 4.91
C LEU A 627 -24.20 75.40 5.25
N VAL A 628 -23.53 75.87 6.31
CA VAL A 628 -22.29 75.27 6.80
C VAL A 628 -22.56 73.89 7.41
N GLY A 629 -23.67 73.72 8.12
CA GLY A 629 -24.14 72.43 8.63
C GLY A 629 -24.40 71.43 7.51
N GLU A 630 -25.09 71.85 6.44
CA GLU A 630 -25.31 71.06 5.23
C GLU A 630 -23.98 70.68 4.56
N LYS A 631 -23.03 71.61 4.44
CA LYS A 631 -21.72 71.33 3.83
C LYS A 631 -20.86 70.41 4.70
N LYS A 632 -20.90 70.55 6.03
CA LYS A 632 -20.30 69.59 6.98
C LYS A 632 -20.93 68.20 6.84
N GLN A 633 -22.25 68.14 6.71
CA GLN A 633 -22.97 66.88 6.50
C GLN A 633 -22.65 66.25 5.14
N ALA A 634 -22.49 67.06 4.09
CA ALA A 634 -22.03 66.61 2.77
C ALA A 634 -20.58 66.08 2.83
N LEU A 635 -19.68 66.78 3.52
CA LEU A 635 -18.30 66.34 3.75
C LEU A 635 -18.28 65.02 4.54
N LYS A 636 -19.08 64.93 5.62
CA LYS A 636 -19.24 63.69 6.40
C LYS A 636 -19.79 62.55 5.54
N LYS A 637 -20.79 62.82 4.71
CA LYS A 637 -21.39 61.84 3.79
C LYS A 637 -20.39 61.38 2.72
N SER A 638 -19.51 62.26 2.25
CA SER A 638 -18.45 61.92 1.30
C SER A 638 -17.41 60.95 1.86
N VAL A 639 -17.15 61.00 3.18
CA VAL A 639 -16.18 60.10 3.85
C VAL A 639 -16.82 58.96 4.64
N GLN A 640 -18.15 58.95 4.78
CA GLN A 640 -18.90 58.02 5.63
C GLN A 640 -18.62 56.56 5.30
N THR A 641 -18.49 56.23 4.01
CA THR A 641 -18.23 54.86 3.57
C THR A 641 -16.83 54.38 4.01
N TYR A 642 -15.84 55.27 4.07
CA TYR A 642 -14.48 54.94 4.52
C TYR A 642 -14.43 54.73 6.03
N LEU A 643 -15.12 55.58 6.81
CA LEU A 643 -15.26 55.42 8.26
C LEU A 643 -15.97 54.11 8.64
N LEU A 644 -17.00 53.73 7.88
CA LEU A 644 -17.69 52.45 8.06
C LEU A 644 -16.78 51.26 7.74
N ALA A 645 -15.99 51.34 6.66
CA ALA A 645 -15.02 50.31 6.32
C ALA A 645 -13.96 50.16 7.42
N GLU A 646 -13.41 51.24 7.94
CA GLU A 646 -12.42 51.20 9.02
C GLU A 646 -13.01 50.62 10.33
N ALA A 647 -14.26 50.98 10.67
CA ALA A 647 -14.96 50.40 11.82
C ALA A 647 -15.13 48.88 11.70
N VAL A 648 -15.47 48.39 10.50
CA VAL A 648 -15.55 46.94 10.21
C VAL A 648 -14.20 46.26 10.46
N LEU A 649 -13.09 46.86 10.02
CA LEU A 649 -11.75 46.31 10.24
C LEU A 649 -11.35 46.32 11.73
N LYS A 650 -11.67 47.38 12.48
CA LYS A 650 -11.45 47.45 13.93
C LYS A 650 -12.24 46.37 14.68
N THR A 651 -13.52 46.21 14.36
CA THR A 651 -14.36 45.14 14.94
C THR A 651 -13.82 43.74 14.60
N ALA A 652 -13.33 43.52 13.38
CA ALA A 652 -12.71 42.25 12.99
C ALA A 652 -11.41 41.97 13.78
N ALA A 653 -10.55 42.98 13.95
CA ALA A 653 -9.35 42.88 14.77
C ALA A 653 -9.66 42.59 16.24
N GLU A 654 -10.68 43.22 16.82
CA GLU A 654 -11.15 42.93 18.19
C GLU A 654 -11.64 41.49 18.33
N LYS A 655 -12.43 40.99 17.37
CA LYS A 655 -12.88 39.59 17.36
C LYS A 655 -11.72 38.61 17.31
N ILE A 656 -10.67 38.90 16.54
CA ILE A 656 -9.43 38.09 16.50
C ILE A 656 -8.74 38.11 17.88
N ASN A 657 -8.61 39.29 18.50
CA ASN A 657 -7.98 39.44 19.81
C ASN A 657 -8.74 38.74 20.95
N TYR A 658 -10.05 38.54 20.81
CA TYR A 658 -10.89 37.85 21.79
C TYR A 658 -10.83 36.32 21.70
N ILE A 659 -10.21 35.75 20.65
CA ILE A 659 -10.02 34.31 20.55
C ILE A 659 -9.07 33.85 21.66
N ASN A 660 -9.54 32.93 22.51
CA ASN A 660 -8.73 32.39 23.60
C ASN A 660 -7.42 31.78 23.06
N THR A 661 -6.27 32.21 23.59
CA THR A 661 -4.95 31.68 23.21
C THR A 661 -4.36 30.71 24.24
N LYS A 662 -5.00 30.51 25.41
CA LYS A 662 -4.47 29.66 26.48
C LYS A 662 -4.77 28.18 26.22
N PHE A 663 -3.79 27.30 26.51
CA PHE A 663 -3.90 25.84 26.38
C PHE A 663 -3.89 25.08 27.73
N ILE A 664 -4.04 25.79 28.86
CA ILE A 664 -3.84 25.25 30.22
C ILE A 664 -4.77 24.05 30.53
N THR A 665 -5.94 23.97 29.89
CA THR A 665 -6.91 22.88 30.06
C THR A 665 -6.50 21.58 29.38
N HIS A 666 -5.55 21.61 28.45
CA HIS A 666 -5.07 20.42 27.76
C HIS A 666 -4.16 19.60 28.67
N LYS A 667 -4.59 18.36 28.96
CA LYS A 667 -3.79 17.38 29.70
C LYS A 667 -3.00 16.43 28.80
N VAL A 668 -3.23 16.47 27.48
CA VAL A 668 -2.69 15.52 26.50
C VAL A 668 -2.07 16.24 25.31
N LEU A 669 -0.81 15.91 24.97
CA LEU A 669 -0.03 16.54 23.90
C LEU A 669 -0.74 16.52 22.54
N ARG A 670 -1.33 15.37 22.17
CA ARG A 670 -1.99 15.21 20.87
C ARG A 670 -3.20 16.12 20.65
N THR A 671 -3.76 16.68 21.73
CA THR A 671 -4.95 17.56 21.67
C THR A 671 -4.60 19.02 21.44
N ILE A 672 -3.35 19.44 21.70
CA ILE A 672 -2.94 20.84 21.61
C ILE A 672 -2.85 21.29 20.15
N ARG A 673 -2.27 20.46 19.26
CA ARG A 673 -2.09 20.82 17.85
C ARG A 673 -3.43 20.99 17.12
N PRO A 674 -4.39 20.05 17.18
CA PRO A 674 -5.69 20.24 16.52
C PRO A 674 -6.44 21.48 17.03
N ASP A 675 -6.40 21.74 18.34
CA ASP A 675 -7.09 22.89 18.91
C ASP A 675 -6.42 24.23 18.54
N LYS A 676 -5.09 24.24 18.45
CA LYS A 676 -4.32 25.37 17.89
C LYS A 676 -4.75 25.68 16.45
N GLU A 677 -4.78 24.66 15.59
CA GLU A 677 -5.18 24.84 14.19
C GLU A 677 -6.65 25.26 14.06
N LEU A 678 -7.54 24.74 14.90
CA LEU A 678 -8.94 25.17 14.96
C LEU A 678 -9.06 26.66 15.31
N ARG A 679 -8.31 27.13 16.30
CA ARG A 679 -8.29 28.55 16.69
C ARG A 679 -7.68 29.44 15.60
N LYS A 680 -6.62 28.99 14.89
CA LYS A 680 -6.08 29.68 13.71
C LYS A 680 -7.11 29.74 12.57
N ALA A 681 -7.84 28.66 12.32
CA ALA A 681 -8.91 28.62 11.32
C ALA A 681 -10.06 29.55 11.69
N ASN A 682 -10.42 29.68 12.98
CA ASN A 682 -11.42 30.64 13.43
C ASN A 682 -11.00 32.09 13.18
N ALA A 683 -9.72 32.43 13.41
CA ALA A 683 -9.20 33.74 13.01
C ALA A 683 -9.27 33.95 11.50
N SER A 684 -8.86 32.95 10.69
CA SER A 684 -8.97 33.02 9.23
C SER A 684 -10.41 33.16 8.73
N LYS A 685 -11.41 32.58 9.42
CA LYS A 685 -12.83 32.79 9.08
C LYS A 685 -13.27 34.23 9.26
N ILE A 686 -12.77 34.92 10.29
CA ILE A 686 -13.04 36.36 10.50
C ILE A 686 -12.39 37.19 9.39
N LEU A 687 -11.16 36.82 9.00
CA LEU A 687 -10.43 37.50 7.92
C LEU A 687 -11.08 37.31 6.55
N ASN A 688 -11.65 36.13 6.30
CA ASN A 688 -12.32 35.78 5.04
C ASN A 688 -13.79 36.19 5.02
N ASP A 689 -14.28 36.93 6.03
CA ASP A 689 -15.62 37.47 6.02
C ASP A 689 -15.76 38.44 4.82
N PRO A 690 -16.75 38.25 3.94
CA PRO A 690 -16.92 39.12 2.77
C PRO A 690 -16.98 40.61 3.12
N THR A 691 -17.52 40.96 4.29
CA THR A 691 -17.60 42.36 4.75
C THR A 691 -16.22 42.94 5.09
N VAL A 692 -15.33 42.12 5.65
CA VAL A 692 -13.93 42.51 5.96
C VAL A 692 -13.13 42.66 4.67
N ILE A 693 -13.24 41.69 3.74
CA ILE A 693 -12.57 41.75 2.43
C ILE A 693 -13.03 42.98 1.65
N GLN A 694 -14.34 43.26 1.65
CA GLN A 694 -14.89 44.43 0.97
C GLN A 694 -14.40 45.73 1.61
N ALA A 695 -14.32 45.79 2.95
CA ALA A 695 -13.79 46.95 3.67
C ALA A 695 -12.30 47.20 3.38
N GLU A 696 -11.46 46.15 3.33
CA GLU A 696 -10.04 46.28 2.96
C GLU A 696 -9.86 46.80 1.53
N ARG A 697 -10.57 46.20 0.56
CA ARG A 697 -10.54 46.66 -0.83
C ARG A 697 -11.05 48.09 -0.99
N PHE A 698 -12.10 48.45 -0.25
CA PHE A 698 -12.65 49.80 -0.27
C PHE A 698 -11.64 50.84 0.26
N LEU A 699 -10.78 50.44 1.20
CA LEU A 699 -9.69 51.26 1.74
C LEU A 699 -8.38 51.15 0.93
N GLY A 700 -8.39 50.46 -0.22
CA GLY A 700 -7.22 50.32 -1.09
C GLY A 700 -6.20 49.28 -0.63
N TYR A 701 -6.56 48.40 0.30
CA TYR A 701 -5.71 47.29 0.75
C TYR A 701 -6.07 45.99 0.04
N GLU A 702 -5.06 45.17 -0.21
CA GLU A 702 -5.29 43.77 -0.56
C GLU A 702 -5.89 43.01 0.64
N PRO A 703 -6.71 41.97 0.41
CA PRO A 703 -7.31 41.20 1.49
C PRO A 703 -6.27 40.62 2.47
N GLY A 704 -6.40 40.96 3.74
CA GLY A 704 -5.53 40.59 4.85
C GLY A 704 -4.32 41.52 5.06
N GLU A 705 -4.14 42.55 4.24
CA GLU A 705 -2.97 43.43 4.26
C GLU A 705 -3.23 44.80 4.91
N SER A 706 -4.47 45.09 5.35
CA SER A 706 -4.71 46.30 6.14
C SER A 706 -3.84 46.31 7.41
N PRO A 707 -3.18 47.42 7.79
CA PRO A 707 -2.35 47.49 8.99
C PRO A 707 -3.06 47.00 10.27
N ILE A 708 -4.36 47.31 10.41
CA ILE A 708 -5.21 46.90 11.55
C ILE A 708 -5.34 45.38 11.60
N ILE A 709 -5.66 44.77 10.46
CA ILE A 709 -5.89 43.34 10.31
C ILE A 709 -4.58 42.55 10.40
N LYS A 710 -3.55 43.01 9.69
CA LYS A 710 -2.21 42.42 9.67
C LYS A 710 -1.59 42.39 11.07
N GLY A 711 -1.68 43.51 11.80
CA GLY A 711 -1.21 43.60 13.18
C GLY A 711 -1.94 42.65 14.12
N ALA A 712 -3.28 42.60 14.06
CA ALA A 712 -4.08 41.69 14.89
C ALA A 712 -3.80 40.20 14.59
N LYS A 713 -3.70 39.84 13.30
CA LYS A 713 -3.36 38.49 12.84
C LYS A 713 -1.99 38.05 13.34
N GLN A 714 -0.98 38.90 13.16
CA GLN A 714 0.40 38.60 13.57
C GLN A 714 0.48 38.42 15.09
N ALA A 715 -0.05 39.37 15.88
CA ALA A 715 -0.04 39.30 17.34
C ALA A 715 -0.77 38.06 17.87
N PHE A 716 -1.91 37.70 17.26
CA PHE A 716 -2.65 36.48 17.61
C PHE A 716 -1.85 35.20 17.30
N PHE A 717 -1.23 35.11 16.11
CA PHE A 717 -0.45 33.94 15.70
C PHE A 717 0.81 33.75 16.54
N GLU A 718 1.53 34.83 16.85
CA GLU A 718 2.69 34.76 17.75
C GLU A 718 2.29 34.31 19.16
N LYS A 719 1.20 34.88 19.71
CA LYS A 719 0.70 34.55 21.05
C LYS A 719 0.21 33.12 21.16
N ILE A 720 -0.54 32.61 20.18
CA ILE A 720 -1.02 31.21 20.18
C ILE A 720 0.13 30.21 19.98
N ASP A 721 1.14 30.57 19.18
CA ASP A 721 2.33 29.75 18.97
C ASP A 721 3.17 29.66 20.25
N ALA A 722 3.37 30.78 20.96
CA ALA A 722 4.06 30.83 22.25
C ALA A 722 3.34 30.02 23.34
N GLU A 723 2.02 30.23 23.52
CA GLU A 723 1.23 29.52 24.54
C GLU A 723 1.14 28.02 24.27
N SER A 724 0.97 27.60 23.01
CA SER A 724 0.96 26.18 22.65
C SER A 724 2.31 25.52 22.94
N SER A 725 3.42 26.19 22.63
CA SER A 725 4.78 25.71 22.89
C SER A 725 5.06 25.56 24.38
N LYS A 726 4.64 26.54 25.18
CA LYS A 726 4.74 26.52 26.65
C LYS A 726 4.01 25.33 27.26
N GLN A 727 2.78 25.07 26.82
CA GLN A 727 1.99 23.93 27.32
C GLN A 727 2.59 22.58 26.88
N VAL A 728 3.07 22.47 25.63
CA VAL A 728 3.75 21.26 25.14
C VAL A 728 4.99 20.96 25.97
N GLN A 729 5.82 21.97 26.25
CA GLN A 729 7.03 21.79 27.08
C GLN A 729 6.68 21.37 28.51
N TYR A 730 5.67 21.99 29.12
CA TYR A 730 5.18 21.63 30.45
C TYR A 730 4.74 20.16 30.52
N LEU A 731 3.89 19.72 29.59
CA LEU A 731 3.39 18.35 29.54
C LEU A 731 4.51 17.34 29.27
N LYS A 732 5.46 17.64 28.36
CA LYS A 732 6.64 16.79 28.13
C LYS A 732 7.47 16.62 29.40
N ARG A 733 7.78 17.70 30.11
CA ARG A 733 8.56 17.66 31.36
C ARG A 733 7.83 16.85 32.43
N ARG A 734 6.51 17.04 32.56
CA ARG A 734 5.68 16.26 33.49
C ARG A 734 5.70 14.76 33.17
N ALA A 735 5.50 14.37 31.91
CA ALA A 735 5.54 12.98 31.49
C ALA A 735 6.92 12.35 31.76
N GLN A 736 8.01 13.08 31.49
CA GLN A 736 9.38 12.64 31.78
C GLN A 736 9.61 12.41 33.28
N ASN A 737 9.22 13.37 34.13
CA ASN A 737 9.39 13.27 35.57
C ASN A 737 8.64 12.07 36.17
N LEU A 738 7.46 11.73 35.64
CA LEU A 738 6.66 10.59 36.09
C LEU A 738 7.36 9.24 35.85
N VAL A 739 8.11 9.09 34.76
CA VAL A 739 8.78 7.82 34.40
C VAL A 739 10.27 7.79 34.70
N ALA A 740 10.88 8.90 35.09
CA ALA A 740 12.32 8.99 35.39
C ALA A 740 12.81 7.94 36.40
N PRO A 741 12.10 7.66 37.52
CA PRO A 741 12.52 6.62 38.47
C PRO A 741 12.55 5.21 37.84
N LYS A 742 11.57 4.88 36.98
CA LYS A 742 11.53 3.59 36.27
C LYS A 742 12.63 3.48 35.24
N ILE A 743 12.89 4.54 34.49
CA ILE A 743 14.00 4.59 33.53
C ILE A 743 15.33 4.33 34.26
N ALA A 744 15.54 4.96 35.42
CA ALA A 744 16.71 4.70 36.26
C ALA A 744 16.76 3.23 36.74
N ALA A 745 15.64 2.67 37.19
CA ALA A 745 15.56 1.26 37.61
C ALA A 745 15.85 0.29 36.45
N ILE A 746 15.36 0.56 35.25
CA ILE A 746 15.65 -0.23 34.04
C ILE A 746 17.13 -0.14 33.71
N HIS A 747 17.74 1.04 33.72
CA HIS A 747 19.17 1.18 33.44
C HIS A 747 20.04 0.48 34.49
N ALA A 748 19.66 0.57 35.77
CA ALA A 748 20.33 -0.10 36.89
C ALA A 748 20.01 -1.61 37.00
N PHE A 749 19.12 -2.14 36.15
CA PHE A 749 18.76 -3.55 36.20
C PHE A 749 19.96 -4.43 35.84
N HIS A 750 20.42 -5.20 36.84
CA HIS A 750 21.53 -6.13 36.71
C HIS A 750 21.05 -7.50 36.26
N TYR A 751 21.79 -8.09 35.33
CA TYR A 751 21.54 -9.43 34.82
C TYR A 751 22.89 -10.08 34.49
N ASN A 752 22.92 -11.41 34.55
CA ASN A 752 24.08 -12.18 34.08
C ASN A 752 23.61 -13.56 33.60
N PHE A 753 24.44 -14.16 32.75
CA PHE A 753 24.30 -15.53 32.25
C PHE A 753 25.37 -16.46 32.84
N ALA A 754 26.03 -16.01 33.92
CA ALA A 754 27.04 -16.80 34.61
C ALA A 754 26.40 -18.05 35.22
N GLY A 755 27.02 -19.21 35.02
CA GLY A 755 26.49 -20.50 35.49
C GLY A 755 25.57 -21.23 34.50
N CYS A 756 25.20 -20.62 33.37
CA CYS A 756 24.54 -21.37 32.30
C CYS A 756 25.56 -22.31 31.64
N THR A 757 25.27 -23.61 31.63
CA THR A 757 26.20 -24.65 31.12
C THR A 757 25.76 -25.25 29.79
N ASP A 758 24.54 -24.97 29.35
CA ASP A 758 23.99 -25.40 28.07
C ASP A 758 23.10 -24.31 27.45
N LEU A 759 22.76 -24.46 26.17
CA LEU A 759 21.97 -23.47 25.43
C LEU A 759 20.54 -23.32 25.99
N VAL A 760 19.96 -24.41 26.51
CA VAL A 760 18.60 -24.40 27.05
C VAL A 760 18.54 -23.56 28.33
N GLN A 761 19.55 -23.66 29.18
CA GLN A 761 19.69 -22.84 30.38
C GLN A 761 19.83 -21.36 30.03
N VAL A 762 20.63 -21.01 29.01
CA VAL A 762 20.75 -19.61 28.55
C VAL A 762 19.40 -19.08 28.10
N GLN A 763 18.67 -19.81 27.26
CA GLN A 763 17.35 -19.40 26.75
C GLN A 763 16.31 -19.27 27.88
N LYS A 764 16.26 -20.24 28.79
CA LYS A 764 15.36 -20.20 29.96
C LYS A 764 15.68 -19.01 30.87
N ARG A 765 16.97 -18.72 31.08
CA ARG A 765 17.42 -17.60 31.89
C ARG A 765 17.13 -16.27 31.20
N GLU A 766 17.34 -16.16 29.90
CA GLU A 766 16.99 -14.99 29.11
C GLU A 766 15.51 -14.65 29.26
N LYS A 767 14.63 -15.65 29.06
CA LYS A 767 13.19 -15.47 29.21
C LYS A 767 12.79 -15.04 30.63
N ALA A 768 13.45 -15.61 31.65
CA ALA A 768 13.21 -15.22 33.04
C ALA A 768 13.63 -13.76 33.32
N ILE A 769 14.78 -13.34 32.78
CA ILE A 769 15.29 -11.96 32.91
C ILE A 769 14.37 -10.99 32.16
N GLN A 770 13.90 -11.34 30.96
CA GLN A 770 12.93 -10.53 30.21
C GLN A 770 11.65 -10.32 31.02
N GLY A 771 11.10 -11.38 31.62
CA GLY A 771 9.93 -11.26 32.50
C GLY A 771 10.16 -10.38 33.73
N GLN A 772 11.37 -10.35 34.29
CA GLN A 772 11.71 -9.43 35.39
C GLN A 772 11.74 -7.97 34.95
N ILE A 773 12.22 -7.68 33.73
CA ILE A 773 12.14 -6.33 33.17
C ILE A 773 10.70 -5.94 32.86
N ASP A 774 9.89 -6.88 32.37
CA ASP A 774 8.47 -6.63 32.10
C ASP A 774 7.74 -6.15 33.37
N ILE A 775 8.08 -6.70 34.53
CA ILE A 775 7.57 -6.25 35.83
C ILE A 775 8.01 -4.81 36.15
N LEU A 776 9.24 -4.40 35.79
CA LEU A 776 9.70 -3.02 36.02
C LEU A 776 8.94 -1.99 35.17
N VAL A 777 8.46 -2.40 34.00
CA VAL A 777 7.62 -1.56 33.11
C VAL A 777 6.12 -1.75 33.32
N GLU A 778 5.71 -2.59 34.25
CA GLU A 778 4.29 -2.85 34.54
C GLU A 778 3.52 -1.54 34.77
N HIS A 779 2.27 -1.51 34.28
CA HIS A 779 1.42 -0.32 34.19
C HIS A 779 0.94 0.14 35.57
N ASP A 780 1.82 0.82 36.31
CA ASP A 780 1.42 1.62 37.46
C ASP A 780 0.75 2.93 37.04
N ALA A 781 0.23 3.66 38.03
CA ALA A 781 -0.47 4.92 37.80
C ALA A 781 0.42 5.96 37.10
N ALA A 782 1.71 6.06 37.47
CA ALA A 782 2.65 7.03 36.92
C ALA A 782 2.97 6.75 35.44
N SER A 783 3.21 5.49 35.08
CA SER A 783 3.42 5.06 33.69
C SER A 783 2.19 5.30 32.81
N ARG A 784 1.00 4.96 33.33
CA ARG A 784 -0.27 5.22 32.61
C ARG A 784 -0.51 6.71 32.41
N GLU A 785 -0.23 7.52 33.43
CA GLU A 785 -0.38 8.96 33.33
C GLU A 785 0.59 9.58 32.33
N ALA A 786 1.86 9.18 32.34
CA ALA A 786 2.84 9.66 31.36
C ALA A 786 2.46 9.26 29.92
N ALA A 787 2.01 8.02 29.71
CA ALA A 787 1.51 7.56 28.42
C ALA A 787 0.27 8.34 27.96
N ASN A 788 -0.67 8.60 28.88
CA ASN A 788 -1.85 9.41 28.62
C ASN A 788 -1.49 10.85 28.24
N ILE A 789 -0.52 11.47 28.93
CA ILE A 789 -0.04 12.82 28.59
C ILE A 789 0.55 12.84 27.17
N GLU A 790 1.31 11.81 26.78
CA GLU A 790 1.87 11.71 25.42
C GLU A 790 0.85 11.25 24.36
N GLY A 791 -0.28 10.70 24.78
CA GLY A 791 -1.29 10.09 23.91
C GLY A 791 -0.86 8.74 23.32
N ALA A 792 0.03 8.02 24.00
CA ALA A 792 0.52 6.70 23.62
C ALA A 792 -0.42 5.59 24.12
N LEU A 793 -0.59 4.52 23.33
CA LEU A 793 -1.42 3.35 23.67
C LEU A 793 -0.69 2.31 24.55
N GLY A 794 0.46 2.66 25.12
CA GLY A 794 1.33 1.75 25.88
C GLY A 794 2.23 2.50 26.85
N PHE A 795 3.55 2.36 26.74
CA PHE A 795 4.50 3.15 27.52
C PHE A 795 4.68 4.55 26.93
N SER A 796 5.06 5.52 27.78
CA SER A 796 5.61 6.78 27.27
C SER A 796 6.87 6.50 26.44
N ARG A 797 7.15 7.35 25.45
CA ARG A 797 8.31 7.19 24.56
C ARG A 797 9.63 7.03 25.33
N PRO A 798 9.94 7.82 26.38
CA PRO A 798 11.19 7.67 27.12
C PRO A 798 11.29 6.31 27.82
N LEU A 799 10.19 5.83 28.42
CA LEU A 799 10.15 4.54 29.11
C LEU A 799 10.28 3.37 28.12
N SER A 800 9.57 3.45 27.00
CA SER A 800 9.67 2.47 25.91
C SER A 800 11.10 2.38 25.40
N LYS A 801 11.78 3.51 25.18
CA LYS A 801 13.17 3.54 24.71
C LYS A 801 14.10 2.82 25.68
N ALA A 802 14.06 3.16 26.97
CA ALA A 802 14.91 2.55 28.00
C ALA A 802 14.69 1.03 28.10
N TYR A 803 13.43 0.59 28.05
CA TYR A 803 13.05 -0.82 28.04
C TYR A 803 13.67 -1.59 26.86
N HIS A 804 13.49 -1.09 25.63
CA HIS A 804 14.00 -1.75 24.44
C HIS A 804 15.53 -1.76 24.38
N GLU A 805 16.18 -0.68 24.84
CA GLU A 805 17.64 -0.62 24.94
C GLU A 805 18.18 -1.68 25.91
N LYS A 806 17.56 -1.83 27.10
CA LYS A 806 18.00 -2.84 28.07
C LYS A 806 17.72 -4.27 27.58
N LEU A 807 16.60 -4.52 26.91
CA LEU A 807 16.34 -5.82 26.28
C LEU A 807 17.39 -6.17 25.20
N LYS A 808 17.82 -5.18 24.42
CA LYS A 808 18.89 -5.36 23.42
C LYS A 808 20.21 -5.74 24.11
N GLU A 809 20.54 -5.10 25.22
CA GLU A 809 21.71 -5.39 26.06
C GLU A 809 21.68 -6.85 26.57
N ILE A 810 20.54 -7.29 27.10
CA ILE A 810 20.33 -8.67 27.59
C ILE A 810 20.50 -9.68 26.47
N ARG A 811 19.85 -9.47 25.33
CA ARG A 811 19.93 -10.36 24.16
C ARG A 811 21.36 -10.47 23.63
N ALA A 812 22.11 -9.37 23.61
CA ALA A 812 23.50 -9.38 23.20
C ALA A 812 24.36 -10.23 24.18
N SER A 813 24.13 -10.08 25.48
CA SER A 813 24.82 -10.88 26.51
C SER A 813 24.43 -12.36 26.48
N ALA A 814 23.16 -12.69 26.20
CA ALA A 814 22.70 -14.06 26.02
C ALA A 814 23.43 -14.73 24.85
N ARG A 815 23.49 -14.06 23.70
CA ARG A 815 24.22 -14.54 22.51
C ARG A 815 25.71 -14.73 22.79
N ALA A 816 26.33 -13.84 23.55
CA ALA A 816 27.73 -14.00 23.96
C ALA A 816 27.92 -15.27 24.80
N ALA A 817 27.01 -15.55 25.74
CA ALA A 817 27.03 -16.78 26.54
C ALA A 817 26.81 -18.03 25.67
N GLU A 818 25.85 -18.01 24.74
CA GLU A 818 25.62 -19.11 23.79
C GLU A 818 26.87 -19.39 22.94
N ASN A 819 27.53 -18.35 22.43
CA ASN A 819 28.76 -18.48 21.64
C ASN A 819 29.89 -19.08 22.48
N ASN A 820 30.05 -18.68 23.74
CA ASN A 820 31.03 -19.28 24.63
C ASN A 820 30.78 -20.78 24.85
N ILE A 821 29.52 -21.18 25.06
CA ILE A 821 29.13 -22.60 25.22
C ILE A 821 29.41 -23.40 23.93
N LYS A 822 29.08 -22.85 22.76
CA LYS A 822 29.36 -23.47 21.45
C LYS A 822 30.85 -23.62 21.19
N ASN A 823 31.65 -22.61 21.54
CA ASN A 823 33.11 -22.65 21.40
C ASN A 823 33.72 -23.73 22.31
N GLU A 824 33.29 -23.82 23.56
CA GLU A 824 33.78 -24.86 24.48
C GLU A 824 33.33 -26.26 24.05
N SER A 825 32.09 -26.39 23.56
CA SER A 825 31.58 -27.63 22.99
C SER A 825 32.39 -28.07 21.75
N SER A 826 32.77 -27.12 20.90
CA SER A 826 33.63 -27.39 19.74
C SER A 826 35.03 -27.86 20.16
N ARG A 827 35.62 -27.28 21.20
CA ARG A 827 36.90 -27.78 21.78
C ARG A 827 36.79 -29.21 22.32
N VAL A 828 35.64 -29.60 22.88
CA VAL A 828 35.39 -30.99 23.29
C VAL A 828 35.38 -31.90 22.07
N ILE A 829 34.69 -31.52 20.99
CA ILE A 829 34.67 -32.28 19.74
C ILE A 829 36.08 -32.41 19.14
N ASP A 830 36.87 -31.33 19.11
CA ASP A 830 38.24 -31.36 18.56
C ASP A 830 39.16 -32.31 19.36
N ARG A 831 39.01 -32.35 20.70
CA ARG A 831 39.71 -33.32 21.54
C ARG A 831 39.30 -34.76 21.21
N ILE A 832 38.02 -35.00 20.95
CA ILE A 832 37.51 -36.33 20.55
C ILE A 832 38.02 -36.72 19.16
N ILE A 833 37.98 -35.81 18.20
CA ILE A 833 38.56 -35.98 16.86
C ILE A 833 40.03 -36.40 16.96
N THR A 834 40.81 -35.71 17.82
CA THR A 834 42.22 -36.02 18.05
C THR A 834 42.40 -37.42 18.64
N ARG A 835 41.60 -37.80 19.64
CA ARG A 835 41.64 -39.15 20.24
C ARG A 835 41.27 -40.25 19.22
N LEU A 836 40.27 -40.02 18.38
CA LEU A 836 39.87 -40.97 17.33
C LEU A 836 40.93 -41.11 16.24
N ARG A 837 41.56 -40.01 15.80
CA ARG A 837 42.66 -40.05 14.81
C ARG A 837 43.86 -40.85 15.32
N ASN A 838 44.18 -40.67 16.60
CA ASN A 838 45.34 -41.31 17.23
C ASN A 838 45.01 -42.68 17.87
N PHE A 839 43.84 -43.25 17.58
CA PHE A 839 43.43 -44.53 18.16
C PHE A 839 44.37 -45.66 17.70
N PRO A 840 45.02 -46.39 18.62
CA PRO A 840 46.01 -47.39 18.26
C PRO A 840 45.36 -48.69 17.76
N ILE A 841 45.59 -49.04 16.49
CA ILE A 841 45.13 -50.30 15.89
C ILE A 841 46.33 -51.25 15.75
N ASN A 842 46.36 -52.28 16.61
CA ASN A 842 47.45 -53.24 16.68
C ASN A 842 46.98 -54.67 16.99
N PHE A 843 47.52 -55.63 16.24
CA PHE A 843 47.29 -57.07 16.36
C PHE A 843 48.59 -57.86 16.69
N THR A 844 49.69 -57.17 17.02
CA THR A 844 50.93 -57.83 17.46
C THR A 844 50.69 -58.65 18.71
N GLY A 845 51.17 -59.90 18.71
CA GLY A 845 51.02 -60.82 19.84
C GLY A 845 49.85 -61.79 19.70
N CYS A 846 48.91 -61.56 18.78
CA CYS A 846 47.90 -62.54 18.41
C CYS A 846 48.56 -63.71 17.65
N LYS A 847 48.36 -64.94 18.13
CA LYS A 847 48.96 -66.17 17.60
C LYS A 847 47.96 -67.04 16.84
N SER A 848 46.67 -66.69 16.89
CA SER A 848 45.61 -67.44 16.20
C SER A 848 44.56 -66.51 15.59
N GLU A 849 43.80 -67.02 14.62
CA GLU A 849 42.66 -66.29 14.03
C GLU A 849 41.62 -65.90 15.08
N LYS A 850 41.36 -66.79 16.07
CA LYS A 850 40.42 -66.53 17.17
C LYS A 850 40.87 -65.37 18.05
N GLU A 851 42.17 -65.28 18.33
CA GLU A 851 42.73 -64.15 19.10
C GLU A 851 42.68 -62.85 18.31
N ILE A 852 42.85 -62.89 16.98
CA ILE A 852 42.68 -61.69 16.14
C ILE A 852 41.23 -61.21 16.16
N GLU A 853 40.26 -62.11 16.01
CA GLU A 853 38.84 -61.73 16.00
C GLU A 853 38.40 -61.15 17.34
N ALA A 854 38.77 -61.80 18.45
CA ALA A 854 38.51 -61.27 19.78
C ALA A 854 39.17 -59.89 20.00
N ARG A 855 40.39 -59.69 19.48
CA ARG A 855 41.08 -58.40 19.56
C ARG A 855 40.40 -57.33 18.70
N ARG A 856 39.89 -57.69 17.53
CA ARG A 856 39.13 -56.81 16.65
C ARG A 856 37.85 -56.31 17.34
N GLU A 857 37.04 -57.21 17.90
CA GLU A 857 35.85 -56.86 18.67
C GLU A 857 36.17 -55.93 19.85
N GLU A 858 37.25 -56.22 20.57
CA GLU A 858 37.71 -55.37 21.68
C GLU A 858 38.13 -53.97 21.21
N LEU A 859 38.86 -53.86 20.10
CA LEU A 859 39.26 -52.58 19.51
C LEU A 859 38.03 -51.78 19.03
N GLU A 860 37.05 -52.43 18.39
CA GLU A 860 35.80 -51.78 17.97
C GLU A 860 35.01 -51.24 19.16
N LYS A 861 34.92 -52.02 20.25
CA LYS A 861 34.28 -51.60 21.50
C LYS A 861 35.00 -50.42 22.14
N GLN A 862 36.33 -50.48 22.24
CA GLN A 862 37.16 -49.38 22.76
C GLN A 862 36.97 -48.10 21.93
N LEU A 863 36.91 -48.22 20.60
CA LEU A 863 36.69 -47.10 19.71
C LEU A 863 35.30 -46.45 19.94
N GLN A 864 34.25 -47.24 20.14
CA GLN A 864 32.90 -46.75 20.47
C GLN A 864 32.84 -46.01 21.81
N THR A 865 33.58 -46.48 22.83
CA THR A 865 33.58 -45.81 24.15
C THR A 865 34.10 -44.36 24.11
N ILE A 866 34.91 -43.99 23.11
CA ILE A 866 35.44 -42.61 22.96
C ILE A 866 34.29 -41.61 22.72
N ILE A 867 33.24 -42.01 22.01
CA ILE A 867 32.10 -41.14 21.68
C ILE A 867 30.91 -41.32 22.63
N GLN A 868 30.91 -42.31 23.51
CA GLN A 868 29.81 -42.54 24.46
C GLN A 868 29.92 -41.70 25.75
N THR A 869 30.80 -40.69 25.78
CA THR A 869 31.00 -39.85 26.97
C THR A 869 29.87 -38.82 27.14
N PRO A 870 29.50 -38.45 28.39
CA PRO A 870 28.57 -37.34 28.63
C PRO A 870 29.03 -36.02 28.00
N ALA A 871 30.34 -35.77 27.99
CA ALA A 871 30.93 -34.58 27.37
C ALA A 871 30.64 -34.51 25.85
N TYR A 872 30.73 -35.63 25.13
CA TYR A 872 30.36 -35.68 23.71
C TYR A 872 28.88 -35.39 23.50
N ARG A 873 28.00 -36.06 24.27
CA ARG A 873 26.54 -35.86 24.16
C ARG A 873 26.14 -34.40 24.42
N ASN A 874 26.72 -33.78 25.45
CA ASN A 874 26.48 -32.37 25.76
C ASN A 874 27.01 -31.45 24.66
N ALA A 875 28.20 -31.72 24.12
CA ALA A 875 28.76 -30.92 23.03
C ALA A 875 27.92 -31.00 21.75
N VAL A 876 27.39 -32.18 21.41
CA VAL A 876 26.47 -32.38 20.28
C VAL A 876 25.15 -31.65 20.53
N ALA A 877 24.56 -31.79 21.72
CA ALA A 877 23.32 -31.11 22.08
C ALA A 877 23.44 -29.57 22.06
N ASN A 878 24.63 -29.05 22.37
CA ASN A 878 24.96 -27.62 22.28
C ASN A 878 25.32 -27.15 20.85
N GLY A 879 25.16 -28.01 19.84
CA GLY A 879 25.37 -27.65 18.43
C GLY A 879 26.83 -27.39 18.07
N ALA A 880 27.76 -28.15 18.65
CA ALA A 880 29.18 -28.07 18.27
C ALA A 880 29.36 -28.31 16.76
N SER A 881 30.28 -27.57 16.15
CA SER A 881 30.73 -27.83 14.78
C SER A 881 31.53 -29.15 14.71
N ASN A 882 31.64 -29.73 13.51
CA ASN A 882 32.48 -30.91 13.22
C ASN A 882 31.97 -32.27 13.76
N VAL A 883 30.71 -32.37 14.22
CA VAL A 883 30.12 -33.68 14.59
C VAL A 883 30.14 -34.66 13.42
N GLN A 884 29.90 -34.20 12.19
CA GLN A 884 30.00 -35.04 10.99
C GLN A 884 31.41 -35.61 10.78
N GLN A 885 32.44 -34.83 11.12
CA GLN A 885 33.83 -35.25 11.01
C GLN A 885 34.17 -36.34 12.02
N VAL A 886 33.57 -36.31 13.23
CA VAL A 886 33.68 -37.41 14.21
C VAL A 886 33.16 -38.72 13.61
N ASN A 887 31.97 -38.70 13.00
CA ASN A 887 31.38 -39.88 12.38
C ASN A 887 32.25 -40.42 11.23
N ASN A 888 32.76 -39.53 10.37
CA ASN A 888 33.63 -39.92 9.26
C ASN A 888 34.93 -40.58 9.75
N ILE A 889 35.58 -40.01 10.78
CA ILE A 889 36.81 -40.57 11.35
C ILE A 889 36.52 -41.91 12.04
N LEU A 890 35.40 -42.02 12.76
CA LEU A 890 34.98 -43.26 13.40
C LEU A 890 34.84 -44.39 12.36
N SER A 891 34.12 -44.15 11.27
CA SER A 891 33.94 -45.13 10.19
C SER A 891 35.27 -45.50 9.51
N ASN A 892 36.17 -44.52 9.32
CA ASN A 892 37.50 -44.79 8.77
C ASN A 892 38.35 -45.67 9.71
N GLN A 893 38.30 -45.44 11.01
CA GLN A 893 39.02 -46.27 11.99
C GLN A 893 38.43 -47.69 12.08
N GLN A 894 37.11 -47.84 12.03
CA GLN A 894 36.47 -49.17 11.97
C GLN A 894 36.93 -49.94 10.73
N ARG A 895 36.98 -49.29 9.56
CA ARG A 895 37.50 -49.90 8.33
C ARG A 895 38.98 -50.27 8.47
N ALA A 896 39.80 -49.44 9.12
CA ALA A 896 41.21 -49.72 9.34
C ALA A 896 41.43 -50.89 10.31
N ILE A 897 40.59 -51.04 11.34
CA ILE A 897 40.57 -52.22 12.23
C ILE A 897 40.32 -53.48 11.39
N GLU A 898 39.30 -53.45 10.54
CA GLU A 898 38.94 -54.59 9.69
C GLU A 898 40.02 -54.96 8.68
N GLN A 899 40.59 -53.99 7.99
CA GLN A 899 41.65 -54.26 7.02
C GLN A 899 42.89 -54.88 7.68
N LYS A 900 43.27 -54.38 8.87
CA LYS A 900 44.41 -54.90 9.62
C LYS A 900 44.13 -56.27 10.26
N SER A 901 42.89 -56.56 10.68
CA SER A 901 42.53 -57.89 11.20
C SER A 901 42.64 -58.95 10.10
N VAL A 902 42.09 -58.66 8.91
CA VAL A 902 42.17 -59.55 7.74
C VAL A 902 43.63 -59.77 7.32
N ALA A 903 44.44 -58.72 7.25
CA ALA A 903 45.86 -58.85 6.91
C ALA A 903 46.63 -59.70 7.95
N ALA A 904 46.33 -59.53 9.24
CA ALA A 904 46.92 -60.33 10.31
C ALA A 904 46.50 -61.81 10.21
N ILE A 905 45.23 -62.09 9.92
CA ILE A 905 44.72 -63.45 9.70
C ILE A 905 45.44 -64.12 8.52
N VAL A 906 45.57 -63.40 7.40
CA VAL A 906 46.29 -63.89 6.21
C VAL A 906 47.75 -64.19 6.55
N SER A 907 48.42 -63.32 7.32
CA SER A 907 49.81 -63.55 7.74
C SER A 907 49.97 -64.81 8.60
N ILE A 908 49.04 -65.06 9.54
CA ILE A 908 49.03 -66.29 10.35
C ILE A 908 48.83 -67.52 9.46
N ARG A 909 47.84 -67.48 8.56
CA ARG A 909 47.56 -68.58 7.62
C ARG A 909 48.76 -68.87 6.73
N LYS A 910 49.36 -67.83 6.14
CA LYS A 910 50.55 -67.92 5.28
C LYS A 910 51.75 -68.54 6.00
N ALA A 911 51.96 -68.21 7.27
CA ALA A 911 53.02 -68.82 8.09
C ALA A 911 52.76 -70.31 8.39
N ALA A 912 51.49 -70.70 8.62
CA ALA A 912 51.12 -72.08 8.95
C ALA A 912 51.00 -73.00 7.72
N ALA A 913 50.61 -72.46 6.56
CA ALA A 913 50.27 -73.24 5.37
C ALA A 913 51.39 -74.20 4.88
N PRO A 914 52.68 -73.81 4.81
CA PRO A 914 53.75 -74.71 4.39
C PRO A 914 53.87 -75.95 5.28
N GLN A 915 53.79 -75.77 6.60
CA GLN A 915 53.88 -76.87 7.57
C GLN A 915 52.68 -77.81 7.44
N ILE A 916 51.48 -77.25 7.26
CA ILE A 916 50.26 -78.03 7.04
C ILE A 916 50.38 -78.86 5.76
N LEU A 917 50.78 -78.25 4.64
CA LEU A 917 50.94 -78.96 3.37
C LEU A 917 52.04 -80.03 3.41
N ALA A 918 53.14 -79.78 4.14
CA ALA A 918 54.20 -80.76 4.34
C ALA A 918 53.73 -81.96 5.17
N SER A 919 52.93 -81.73 6.22
CA SER A 919 52.44 -82.82 7.09
C SER A 919 51.53 -83.84 6.39
N ILE A 920 50.89 -83.45 5.28
CA ILE A 920 50.07 -84.34 4.45
C ILE A 920 50.79 -84.83 3.17
N ASP A 921 52.06 -84.46 2.99
CA ASP A 921 52.88 -84.78 1.82
C ASP A 921 52.20 -84.44 0.48
N LEU A 922 51.44 -83.31 0.44
CA LEU A 922 50.55 -83.00 -0.69
C LEU A 922 51.30 -82.92 -2.01
N LYS A 923 52.52 -82.37 -1.99
CA LYS A 923 53.36 -82.21 -3.18
C LYS A 923 53.59 -83.54 -3.89
N LYS A 924 53.99 -84.58 -3.15
CA LYS A 924 54.20 -85.92 -3.72
C LYS A 924 52.94 -86.46 -4.40
N TYR A 925 51.77 -86.23 -3.81
CA TYR A 925 50.50 -86.69 -4.39
C TYR A 925 50.08 -85.85 -5.61
N MET A 926 50.34 -84.55 -5.59
CA MET A 926 50.14 -83.66 -6.74
C MET A 926 51.07 -84.04 -7.91
N ASP A 927 52.35 -84.31 -7.65
CA ASP A 927 53.32 -84.74 -8.67
C ASP A 927 52.88 -86.07 -9.32
N ASN A 928 52.46 -87.05 -8.50
CA ASN A 928 51.90 -88.32 -8.99
C ASN A 928 50.63 -88.13 -9.84
N LEU A 929 49.76 -87.20 -9.43
CA LEU A 929 48.56 -86.86 -10.18
C LEU A 929 48.92 -86.21 -11.51
N GLU A 930 49.87 -85.29 -11.53
CA GLU A 930 50.36 -84.63 -12.76
C GLU A 930 50.88 -85.65 -13.78
N ASP A 931 51.66 -86.63 -13.34
CA ASP A 931 52.15 -87.71 -14.20
C ASP A 931 51.01 -88.55 -14.79
N LYS A 932 49.93 -88.77 -14.02
CA LYS A 932 48.72 -89.45 -14.51
C LYS A 932 47.97 -88.57 -15.52
N VAL A 933 47.84 -87.27 -15.27
CA VAL A 933 47.23 -86.33 -16.22
C VAL A 933 48.02 -86.29 -17.53
N LYS A 934 49.35 -86.15 -17.49
CA LYS A 934 50.23 -86.16 -18.67
C LYS A 934 50.11 -87.45 -19.49
N ARG A 935 50.02 -88.61 -18.82
CA ARG A 935 49.77 -89.90 -19.50
C ARG A 935 48.39 -89.93 -20.17
N MET A 936 47.35 -89.44 -19.51
CA MET A 936 46.01 -89.35 -20.12
C MET A 936 45.97 -88.39 -21.31
N GLU A 937 46.68 -87.26 -21.25
CA GLU A 937 46.82 -86.34 -22.38
C GLU A 937 47.54 -87.01 -23.55
N LYS A 938 48.58 -87.81 -23.28
CA LYS A 938 49.26 -88.62 -24.31
C LYS A 938 48.33 -89.68 -24.92
N ASP A 939 47.57 -90.39 -24.10
CA ASP A 939 46.59 -91.38 -24.56
C ASP A 939 45.47 -90.73 -25.39
N ALA A 940 45.05 -89.50 -25.06
CA ALA A 940 44.02 -88.76 -25.78
C ALA A 940 44.37 -88.42 -27.25
N LEU A 941 45.67 -88.45 -27.61
CA LEU A 941 46.12 -88.26 -28.98
C LEU A 941 45.79 -89.46 -29.87
N THR A 942 45.73 -90.66 -29.29
CA THR A 942 45.54 -91.92 -30.03
C THR A 942 44.21 -92.61 -29.70
N LYS A 943 43.56 -92.27 -28.57
CA LYS A 943 42.34 -92.90 -28.07
C LYS A 943 41.22 -91.86 -27.88
N PRO A 944 40.14 -91.89 -28.69
CA PRO A 944 39.08 -90.89 -28.63
C PRO A 944 38.36 -90.77 -27.28
N ASP A 945 38.21 -91.88 -26.55
CA ASP A 945 37.60 -91.97 -25.23
C ASP A 945 38.39 -91.21 -24.14
N TYR A 946 39.67 -90.89 -24.38
CA TYR A 946 40.53 -90.13 -23.46
C TYR A 946 40.48 -88.60 -23.68
N LYS A 947 39.85 -88.10 -24.75
CA LYS A 947 39.86 -86.64 -25.08
C LYS A 947 39.16 -85.77 -24.04
N ILE A 948 37.93 -86.13 -23.63
CA ILE A 948 37.18 -85.37 -22.61
C ILE A 948 37.80 -85.56 -21.22
N PRO A 949 38.11 -86.80 -20.78
CA PRO A 949 38.68 -87.05 -19.45
C PRO A 949 40.05 -86.39 -19.24
N SER A 950 40.93 -86.35 -20.25
CA SER A 950 42.24 -85.68 -20.14
C SER A 950 42.10 -84.17 -19.92
N LYS A 951 41.22 -83.49 -20.67
CA LYS A 951 40.94 -82.05 -20.49
C LYS A 951 40.40 -81.76 -19.08
N LYS A 952 39.48 -82.58 -18.58
CA LYS A 952 38.90 -82.46 -17.24
C LYS A 952 39.92 -82.73 -16.14
N ALA A 953 40.78 -83.74 -16.31
CA ALA A 953 41.90 -84.02 -15.41
C ALA A 953 42.87 -82.83 -15.31
N ARG A 954 43.21 -82.20 -16.43
CA ARG A 954 44.08 -81.00 -16.47
C ARG A 954 43.43 -79.80 -15.78
N GLN A 955 42.16 -79.54 -16.05
CA GLN A 955 41.41 -78.46 -15.40
C GLN A 955 41.37 -78.63 -13.87
N MET A 956 41.09 -79.84 -13.40
CA MET A 956 41.12 -80.16 -11.97
C MET A 956 42.51 -79.99 -11.38
N TYR A 957 43.57 -80.52 -12.01
CA TYR A 957 44.95 -80.33 -11.54
C TYR A 957 45.31 -78.85 -11.40
N ASN A 958 45.02 -78.04 -12.43
CA ASN A 958 45.28 -76.60 -12.40
C ASN A 958 44.51 -75.90 -11.28
N SER A 959 43.27 -76.33 -11.01
CA SER A 959 42.44 -75.79 -9.92
C SER A 959 42.99 -76.18 -8.55
N LEU A 960 43.44 -77.43 -8.38
CA LEU A 960 44.10 -77.90 -7.16
C LEU A 960 45.40 -77.14 -6.89
N GLU A 961 46.21 -76.93 -7.92
CA GLU A 961 47.46 -76.16 -7.81
C GLU A 961 47.20 -74.67 -7.52
N HIS A 962 46.17 -74.10 -8.14
CA HIS A 962 45.72 -72.74 -7.84
C HIS A 962 45.26 -72.60 -6.39
N ASN A 963 44.44 -73.53 -5.91
CA ASN A 963 43.98 -73.55 -4.52
C ASN A 963 45.15 -73.77 -3.54
N ARG A 964 46.16 -74.58 -3.92
CA ARG A 964 47.38 -74.77 -3.13
C ARG A 964 48.16 -73.46 -3.00
N ARG A 965 48.31 -72.70 -4.08
CA ARG A 965 48.95 -71.37 -4.07
C ARG A 965 48.19 -70.39 -3.19
N LYS A 966 46.86 -70.28 -3.36
CA LYS A 966 46.02 -69.42 -2.51
C LYS A 966 46.08 -69.78 -1.03
N PHE A 967 46.16 -71.06 -0.70
CA PHE A 967 46.35 -71.52 0.68
C PHE A 967 47.73 -71.13 1.22
N LEU A 968 48.80 -71.29 0.42
CA LEU A 968 50.15 -70.84 0.77
C LEU A 968 50.26 -69.33 0.93
N GLU A 969 49.48 -68.56 0.17
CA GLU A 969 49.41 -67.10 0.27
C GLU A 969 48.57 -66.64 1.47
N GLY A 970 47.89 -67.57 2.16
CA GLY A 970 47.03 -67.31 3.31
C GLY A 970 45.63 -66.82 2.96
N GLU A 971 45.28 -66.77 1.67
CA GLU A 971 43.95 -66.36 1.18
C GLU A 971 42.85 -67.37 1.57
N LEU A 972 43.19 -68.66 1.58
CA LEU A 972 42.28 -69.72 1.99
C LEU A 972 42.56 -70.14 3.44
N SER A 973 41.50 -70.25 4.25
CA SER A 973 41.57 -70.97 5.52
C SER A 973 41.75 -72.47 5.25
N VAL A 974 42.06 -73.26 6.28
CA VAL A 974 42.12 -74.73 6.15
C VAL A 974 40.82 -75.32 5.61
N GLN A 975 39.68 -74.84 6.10
CA GLN A 975 38.36 -75.29 5.61
C GLN A 975 38.08 -74.78 4.19
N GLY A 976 38.45 -73.54 3.89
CA GLY A 976 38.32 -72.97 2.55
C GLY A 976 39.15 -73.74 1.52
N PHE A 977 40.39 -74.11 1.88
CA PHE A 977 41.26 -74.93 1.04
C PHE A 977 40.70 -76.32 0.79
N LYS A 978 40.18 -76.98 1.83
CA LYS A 978 39.50 -78.28 1.71
C LYS A 978 38.32 -78.23 0.76
N LEU A 979 37.43 -77.26 0.98
CA LEU A 979 36.23 -77.10 0.18
C LEU A 979 36.61 -76.81 -1.27
N ALA A 980 37.53 -75.88 -1.51
CA ALA A 980 37.98 -75.53 -2.85
C ALA A 980 38.61 -76.73 -3.59
N CYS A 981 39.43 -77.55 -2.90
CA CYS A 981 39.98 -78.76 -3.47
C CYS A 981 38.93 -79.84 -3.74
N LYS A 982 37.99 -80.04 -2.81
CA LYS A 982 36.87 -80.97 -2.99
C LYS A 982 36.03 -80.57 -4.20
N THR A 983 35.66 -79.28 -4.31
CA THR A 983 34.90 -78.75 -5.45
C THR A 983 35.64 -78.98 -6.77
N ALA A 984 36.96 -78.74 -6.82
CA ALA A 984 37.76 -79.01 -8.01
C ALA A 984 37.71 -80.50 -8.43
N VAL A 985 37.74 -81.41 -7.46
CA VAL A 985 37.65 -82.86 -7.68
C VAL A 985 36.24 -83.28 -8.11
N ASP A 986 35.20 -82.81 -7.42
CA ASP A 986 33.81 -83.14 -7.70
C ASP A 986 33.41 -82.75 -9.14
N ILE A 987 33.91 -81.61 -9.64
CA ILE A 987 33.66 -81.14 -11.01
C ILE A 987 34.24 -82.07 -12.08
N ALA A 988 35.39 -82.70 -11.81
CA ALA A 988 36.06 -83.56 -12.79
C ALA A 988 35.72 -85.05 -12.65
N MET A 989 35.28 -85.49 -11.46
CA MET A 989 35.08 -86.91 -11.16
C MET A 989 34.10 -87.65 -12.10
N PRO A 990 32.97 -87.07 -12.57
CA PRO A 990 32.05 -87.76 -13.48
C PRO A 990 32.72 -88.23 -14.77
N ASP A 991 33.59 -87.38 -15.34
CA ASP A 991 34.31 -87.64 -16.59
C ASP A 991 35.51 -88.58 -16.39
N LEU A 992 36.07 -88.65 -15.17
CA LEU A 992 37.23 -89.48 -14.85
C LEU A 992 36.88 -90.91 -14.40
N LYS A 993 35.60 -91.20 -14.14
CA LYS A 993 35.15 -92.47 -13.51
C LYS A 993 35.50 -93.72 -14.32
N ILE A 994 35.64 -93.60 -15.64
CA ILE A 994 35.93 -94.70 -16.58
C ILE A 994 37.44 -95.06 -16.55
N HIS A 995 38.31 -94.17 -16.08
CA HIS A 995 39.77 -94.37 -16.08
C HIS A 995 40.30 -94.66 -14.66
N ARG A 996 40.38 -95.95 -14.32
CA ARG A 996 40.76 -96.46 -12.98
C ARG A 996 42.04 -95.82 -12.41
N GLY A 997 43.07 -95.64 -13.23
CA GLY A 997 44.38 -95.16 -12.79
C GLY A 997 44.43 -93.67 -12.40
N CYS A 998 43.60 -92.81 -13.00
CA CYS A 998 43.53 -91.39 -12.62
C CYS A 998 42.58 -91.18 -11.44
N LYS A 999 41.45 -91.90 -11.43
CA LYS A 999 40.52 -91.93 -10.31
C LYS A 999 41.23 -92.24 -8.98
N GLU A 1000 42.08 -93.26 -8.95
CA GLU A 1000 42.84 -93.63 -7.75
C GLU A 1000 43.81 -92.52 -7.29
N ALA A 1001 44.52 -91.86 -8.22
CA ALA A 1001 45.42 -90.77 -7.90
C ALA A 1001 44.68 -89.54 -7.34
N VAL A 1002 43.50 -89.22 -7.88
CA VAL A 1002 42.63 -88.14 -7.41
C VAL A 1002 42.12 -88.41 -5.99
N TYR A 1003 41.64 -89.63 -5.72
CA TYR A 1003 41.21 -89.99 -4.37
C TYR A 1003 42.36 -89.93 -3.35
N LYS A 1004 43.59 -90.28 -3.75
CA LYS A 1004 44.77 -90.14 -2.88
C LYS A 1004 45.03 -88.68 -2.52
N VAL A 1005 44.94 -87.74 -3.47
CA VAL A 1005 45.05 -86.30 -3.21
C VAL A 1005 43.92 -85.81 -2.29
N LEU A 1006 42.66 -86.16 -2.62
CA LEU A 1006 41.51 -85.72 -1.84
C LEU A 1006 41.53 -86.27 -0.40
N ASN A 1007 41.86 -87.55 -0.21
CA ASN A 1007 41.99 -88.16 1.11
C ASN A 1007 43.04 -87.45 1.96
N ARG A 1008 44.17 -87.03 1.36
CA ARG A 1008 45.20 -86.26 2.07
C ARG A 1008 44.73 -84.86 2.45
N VAL A 1009 44.05 -84.16 1.55
CA VAL A 1009 43.45 -82.85 1.85
C VAL A 1009 42.37 -82.96 2.94
N ILE A 1010 41.55 -84.01 2.91
CA ILE A 1010 40.55 -84.26 3.97
C ILE A 1010 41.23 -84.60 5.30
N SER A 1011 42.34 -85.37 5.27
CA SER A 1011 43.08 -85.80 6.47
C SER A 1011 43.72 -84.66 7.29
N ILE A 1012 43.80 -83.44 6.73
CA ILE A 1012 44.31 -82.24 7.44
C ILE A 1012 43.57 -82.01 8.78
N VAL A 1013 42.32 -82.47 8.94
CA VAL A 1013 41.57 -82.33 10.22
C VAL A 1013 41.81 -83.52 11.17
N THR A 1014 42.12 -84.70 10.66
CA THR A 1014 42.19 -85.93 11.46
C THR A 1014 43.51 -86.07 12.22
N PHE A 1015 44.60 -85.50 11.72
CA PHE A 1015 45.94 -85.64 12.32
C PHE A 1015 46.60 -84.32 12.73
N GLY A 1016 46.03 -83.15 12.39
CA GLY A 1016 46.80 -81.92 12.27
C GLY A 1016 46.54 -80.76 13.24
N ILE A 1017 45.51 -80.80 14.10
CA ILE A 1017 45.17 -79.61 14.92
C ILE A 1017 45.64 -79.73 16.38
N SER A 1018 45.58 -80.92 16.99
CA SER A 1018 46.11 -81.11 18.36
C SER A 1018 47.65 -81.06 18.41
N ALA A 1019 48.34 -81.59 17.39
CA ALA A 1019 49.80 -81.61 17.35
C ALA A 1019 50.43 -80.22 17.06
N ALA A 1020 49.84 -79.44 16.16
CA ALA A 1020 50.34 -78.10 15.82
C ALA A 1020 50.12 -77.07 16.94
N ILE A 1021 49.01 -77.18 17.68
CA ILE A 1021 48.72 -76.32 18.84
C ILE A 1021 49.65 -76.65 20.02
N THR A 1022 49.99 -77.93 20.22
CA THR A 1022 50.90 -78.34 21.31
C THR A 1022 52.36 -77.95 21.05
N TYR A 1023 52.80 -77.97 19.78
CA TYR A 1023 54.13 -77.49 19.38
C TYR A 1023 54.27 -75.97 19.58
N GLY A 1024 53.24 -75.21 19.20
CA GLY A 1024 53.20 -73.75 19.39
C GLY A 1024 53.22 -73.29 20.85
N LEU A 1025 52.93 -74.19 21.80
CA LEU A 1025 52.92 -73.91 23.24
C LEU A 1025 54.17 -74.41 24.00
N THR A 1026 54.90 -75.42 23.51
CA THR A 1026 55.92 -76.12 24.34
C THR A 1026 57.27 -76.40 23.69
N GLY A 1027 57.44 -76.24 22.38
CA GLY A 1027 58.76 -76.30 21.72
C GLY A 1027 59.52 -77.64 21.79
N ARG A 1028 58.88 -78.77 22.15
CA ARG A 1028 59.50 -80.11 22.13
C ARG A 1028 58.61 -81.13 21.41
N TYR A 1029 59.24 -82.05 20.69
CA TYR A 1029 58.61 -83.27 20.20
C TYR A 1029 58.69 -84.36 21.29
N ASN A 1030 57.57 -84.70 21.92
CA ASN A 1030 57.47 -85.97 22.66
C ASN A 1030 56.85 -87.01 21.73
N MET A 1031 57.71 -87.83 21.13
CA MET A 1031 57.32 -89.04 20.41
C MET A 1031 57.25 -90.21 21.40
N PHE A 1032 56.05 -90.69 21.72
CA PHE A 1032 55.84 -92.06 22.19
C PHE A 1032 54.84 -92.79 21.31
N THR A 1033 55.44 -93.68 20.50
CA THR A 1033 55.06 -95.04 20.09
C THR A 1033 53.62 -95.43 19.70
N PRO A 1034 53.48 -96.23 18.62
CA PRO A 1034 52.21 -96.57 18.00
C PRO A 1034 51.49 -97.72 18.73
N LYS A 1035 50.16 -97.72 18.68
CA LYS A 1035 49.36 -98.94 18.77
C LYS A 1035 48.63 -99.19 17.45
N THR A 1036 49.28 -100.03 16.65
CA THR A 1036 48.77 -101.16 15.84
C THR A 1036 47.48 -101.04 15.02
N GLU A 1037 47.64 -101.31 13.72
CA GLU A 1037 47.06 -102.43 12.93
C GLU A 1037 45.56 -102.75 12.92
N SER A 1038 44.69 -101.96 13.53
CA SER A 1038 43.24 -102.11 13.39
C SER A 1038 42.61 -100.85 12.82
N GLU A 1039 42.71 -100.67 11.50
CA GLU A 1039 41.60 -100.25 10.62
C GLU A 1039 42.01 -100.29 9.14
N GLY A 1040 42.49 -101.46 8.72
CA GLY A 1040 42.45 -101.86 7.32
C GLY A 1040 41.02 -102.22 6.92
N LYS A 1041 40.18 -101.23 6.63
CA LYS A 1041 38.98 -101.38 5.79
C LYS A 1041 38.78 -100.14 4.93
N ALA A 1042 39.28 -100.22 3.70
CA ALA A 1042 38.88 -99.37 2.60
C ALA A 1042 37.45 -99.76 2.15
N LEU A 1043 36.44 -99.26 2.85
CA LEU A 1043 35.05 -99.14 2.38
C LEU A 1043 34.34 -98.13 3.30
N ASP A 1044 33.51 -97.25 2.73
CA ASP A 1044 32.64 -96.26 3.40
C ASP A 1044 33.19 -94.86 3.74
N VAL A 1045 33.98 -94.24 2.84
CA VAL A 1045 34.17 -92.77 2.84
C VAL A 1045 32.85 -92.03 2.50
N ASP A 1046 31.96 -92.64 1.71
CA ASP A 1046 30.66 -92.03 1.36
C ASP A 1046 29.66 -92.01 2.54
N LYS A 1047 29.70 -92.97 3.48
CA LYS A 1047 28.81 -92.95 4.66
C LYS A 1047 29.29 -92.04 5.78
N ALA A 1048 30.61 -91.86 5.95
CA ALA A 1048 31.14 -90.97 6.98
C ALA A 1048 30.86 -89.49 6.70
N ILE A 1049 30.77 -89.10 5.42
CA ILE A 1049 30.44 -87.74 4.99
C ILE A 1049 28.94 -87.43 5.16
N GLN A 1050 28.06 -88.44 5.03
CA GLN A 1050 26.61 -88.23 5.18
C GLN A 1050 26.12 -88.11 6.63
N ASN A 1051 26.92 -88.47 7.64
CA ASN A 1051 26.51 -88.45 9.05
C ASN A 1051 26.96 -87.21 9.85
N ILE A 1052 27.53 -86.19 9.21
CA ILE A 1052 27.77 -84.89 9.87
C ILE A 1052 26.53 -84.01 9.65
N LYS A 1053 25.53 -84.12 10.53
CA LYS A 1053 24.48 -83.09 10.63
C LYS A 1053 25.04 -81.86 11.35
N PRO A 1054 24.82 -80.63 10.84
CA PRO A 1054 25.18 -79.42 11.57
C PRO A 1054 24.27 -79.27 12.81
N ARG A 1055 24.84 -78.84 13.94
CA ARG A 1055 24.10 -78.13 14.99
C ARG A 1055 24.33 -76.65 14.83
#